data_AF-A0A344TH04-F1
#
_entry.id   AF-A0A344TH04-F1
#
_cell.length_a   1.000
_cell.length_b   1.000
_cell.length_c   1.000
_cell.angle_alpha   90.00
_cell.angle_beta   90.00
_cell.angle_gamma   90.00
#
_symmetry.space_group_name_H-M   'P 1'
#
loop_
_entity.id
_entity.type
_entity.pdbx_description
1 polymer ?
#
loop_
_entity_poly.entity_id
_entity_poly.type
_entity_poly.pdbx_seq_one_letter_code
_entity_poly.pdbx_strand_id
1 'polypeptide(L)'
;MSSLIFWKNWNPSQRFLYITSLGLLAMGLMALLFFHYRGLENTVRWEVLSELDEVPVPLDSLTLSENATQDSSAIKGQATKSQILLPGKAYLLKEQFVPVQTDLPAWLVWGYWGIVLAGVVLLLSAVTVLSRRWYIGAMMAFIGLLASLHLEVLQLFGSEKALGFGIAAVLLGGVSYYLHAFRDDITIERRIFIFTALTVALAGFLSFFSKTPFTALTISSYSLVPLLIIAVVFIGWLSIEIIAGFVYIVTHPRTGFGKSSLPNFLFITGLYLFSVLLLYLKITRQTETNFLYLSPFVLYCVSLVLGIWSLAKRTETAIPFREAAVWLYVGLGLVTTGVMAFVLFTDNNPMIEVFEDAVIYSQLAMGTVFVGYIGLNFWPLFKQSKAVYKVMYKPMRIMQSQVWLIGVMGVVLLISLNRFHSIDQARAGHYNALGDLHTATQEYLLAEQYYQLALDLDFQNHKSGFSLASLALRQGDRLSAGAYFQQALHKAPTPQAYAGLSQALLNENLFFDAVFNLRKGLQTFTHSGELHNNLGYLYTRTAIADSAYYYFELAQQHAVNTDVAETNLLAFWGKALAAVDSANALSALGLTKSDFRETNLLQSTKASLSHEANRIALAQLVGEKTKVEKTGLALASDSVLSVNNFAYLYNTNQYAQDTSLAPLFRKLINTGNNGNFYNELQVAYAYAEYNRDKIAAFDILAAQTVADTSKKVALARQTLQFWLLRERTEEAATANLTKSLTTEADFLTALRKHPFSLQILQKATVFFNQRNQPKIAYQFILNALRFRRDSPELVKTYILQCIHLRLTDFAEEGLRDLFALTSFTDYQSFLKIYQSQRALIEKERGSFQ
;
A
#
# COMPACT_ATOMS: atom_id res chain seq x y z
N MET A 1 32.23 -0.62 38.14
CA MET A 1 32.11 -0.82 36.68
C MET A 1 32.64 -2.19 36.22
N SER A 2 33.68 -2.77 36.83
CA SER A 2 34.18 -4.13 36.48
C SER A 2 33.18 -5.28 36.68
N SER A 3 32.12 -5.08 37.48
CA SER A 3 31.11 -6.11 37.76
C SER A 3 29.94 -6.17 36.76
N LEU A 4 29.71 -5.12 35.96
CA LEU A 4 28.57 -5.07 35.01
C LEU A 4 28.91 -5.70 33.65
N ILE A 5 30.19 -5.69 33.27
CA ILE A 5 30.72 -6.27 32.03
C ILE A 5 31.62 -7.44 32.42
N PHE A 6 31.03 -8.52 32.93
CA PHE A 6 31.79 -9.68 33.42
C PHE A 6 32.61 -10.39 32.32
N TRP A 7 32.27 -10.14 31.06
CA TRP A 7 32.97 -10.66 29.88
C TRP A 7 34.17 -9.84 29.42
N LYS A 8 34.51 -8.74 30.11
CA LYS A 8 35.64 -7.86 29.72
C LYS A 8 36.97 -8.62 29.64
N ASN A 9 37.17 -9.58 30.55
CA ASN A 9 38.41 -10.35 30.73
C ASN A 9 38.35 -11.73 30.06
N TRP A 10 37.40 -11.96 29.14
CA TRP A 10 37.33 -13.22 28.39
C TRP A 10 38.31 -13.24 27.23
N ASN A 11 38.58 -14.43 26.69
CA ASN A 11 39.38 -14.58 25.48
C ASN A 11 38.77 -13.73 24.34
N PRO A 12 39.59 -13.06 23.50
CA PRO A 12 39.09 -12.14 22.49
C PRO A 12 38.02 -12.74 21.57
N SER A 13 38.23 -13.98 21.10
CA SER A 13 37.29 -14.69 20.24
C SER A 13 35.97 -15.03 20.95
N GLN A 14 36.04 -15.53 22.19
CA GLN A 14 34.86 -15.82 23.01
C GLN A 14 34.05 -14.55 23.29
N ARG A 15 34.75 -13.47 23.63
CA ARG A 15 34.16 -12.16 23.91
C ARG A 15 33.48 -11.60 22.67
N PHE A 16 34.13 -11.70 21.51
CA PHE A 16 33.57 -11.28 20.24
C PHE A 16 32.27 -12.04 19.93
N LEU A 17 32.30 -13.38 19.96
CA LEU A 17 31.11 -14.19 19.70
C LEU A 17 29.96 -13.90 20.67
N TYR A 18 30.28 -13.67 21.95
CA TYR A 18 29.26 -13.36 22.95
C TYR A 18 28.63 -12.00 22.70
N ILE A 19 29.43 -10.97 22.41
CA ILE A 19 28.94 -9.62 22.07
C ILE A 19 28.11 -9.66 20.78
N THR A 20 28.55 -10.40 19.76
CA THR A 20 27.79 -10.58 18.52
C THR A 20 26.44 -11.25 18.78
N SER A 21 26.40 -12.27 19.64
CA SER A 21 25.15 -12.95 20.01
C SER A 21 24.20 -12.04 20.80
N LEU A 22 24.74 -11.21 21.70
CA LEU A 22 23.97 -10.17 22.39
C LEU A 22 23.46 -9.08 21.43
N GLY A 23 24.27 -8.71 20.42
CA GLY A 23 23.87 -7.77 19.38
C GLY A 23 22.71 -8.31 18.54
N LEU A 24 22.76 -9.59 18.18
CA LEU A 24 21.67 -10.27 17.48
C LEU A 24 20.41 -10.34 18.35
N LEU A 25 20.56 -10.63 19.65
CA LEU A 25 19.44 -10.64 20.60
C LEU A 25 18.81 -9.25 20.74
N ALA A 26 19.64 -8.20 20.84
CA ALA A 26 19.17 -6.82 20.90
C ALA A 26 18.42 -6.42 19.62
N MET A 27 18.92 -6.81 18.44
CA MET A 27 18.22 -6.61 17.17
C MET A 27 16.87 -7.34 17.14
N GLY A 28 16.82 -8.58 17.63
CA GLY A 28 15.57 -9.34 17.78
C GLY A 28 14.58 -8.66 18.72
N LEU A 29 15.03 -8.12 19.85
CA LEU A 29 14.19 -7.39 20.80
C LEU A 29 13.66 -6.08 20.22
N MET A 30 14.49 -5.33 19.47
CA MET A 30 14.05 -4.13 18.76
C MET A 30 13.00 -4.46 17.71
N ALA A 31 13.21 -5.51 16.91
CA ALA A 31 12.23 -5.98 15.93
C ALA A 31 10.92 -6.40 16.61
N LEU A 32 11.00 -7.13 17.73
CA LEU A 32 9.85 -7.55 18.51
C LEU A 32 9.02 -6.36 19.02
N LEU A 33 9.68 -5.35 19.60
CA LEU A 33 9.00 -4.14 20.09
C LEU A 33 8.44 -3.31 18.93
N PHE A 34 9.13 -3.26 17.80
CA PHE A 34 8.66 -2.58 16.59
C PHE A 34 7.39 -3.25 16.03
N PHE A 35 7.38 -4.59 15.91
CA PHE A 35 6.19 -5.32 15.45
C PHE A 35 5.03 -5.22 16.44
N HIS A 36 5.30 -5.27 17.75
CA HIS A 36 4.29 -5.02 18.78
C HIS A 36 3.67 -3.62 18.66
N TYR A 37 4.48 -2.60 18.37
CA TYR A 37 3.99 -1.23 18.20
C TYR A 37 3.12 -1.06 16.94
N ARG A 38 3.50 -1.68 15.81
CA ARG A 38 2.70 -1.60 14.57
C ARG A 38 1.40 -2.41 14.62
N GLY A 39 1.36 -3.52 15.37
CA GLY A 39 0.18 -4.39 15.46
C GLY A 39 -0.29 -4.90 14.09
N LEU A 40 -1.59 -4.77 13.81
CA LEU A 40 -2.21 -5.25 12.57
C LEU A 40 -1.59 -4.66 11.29
N GLU A 41 -1.01 -3.47 11.34
CA GLU A 41 -0.36 -2.85 10.17
C GLU A 41 0.86 -3.62 9.65
N ASN A 42 1.33 -4.64 10.38
CA ASN A 42 2.35 -5.56 9.89
C ASN A 42 1.84 -6.47 8.74
N THR A 43 0.56 -6.84 8.77
CA THR A 43 -0.04 -7.78 7.78
C THR A 43 -1.17 -7.19 6.97
N VAL A 44 -1.75 -6.07 7.39
CA VAL A 44 -2.84 -5.41 6.66
C VAL A 44 -2.41 -4.00 6.31
N ARG A 45 -2.38 -3.71 5.01
CA ARG A 45 -2.11 -2.36 4.50
C ARG A 45 -3.40 -1.70 4.04
N TRP A 46 -3.40 -0.38 4.08
CA TRP A 46 -4.40 0.42 3.41
C TRP A 46 -4.07 0.48 1.92
N GLU A 47 -5.00 0.04 1.09
CA GLU A 47 -5.03 0.34 -0.34
C GLU A 47 -6.11 1.37 -0.64
N VAL A 48 -5.99 2.02 -1.79
CA VAL A 48 -6.89 3.08 -2.21
C VAL A 48 -7.68 2.59 -3.41
N LEU A 49 -8.99 2.54 -3.26
CA LEU A 49 -9.94 2.30 -4.32
C LEU A 49 -10.41 3.65 -4.88
N SER A 50 -10.18 3.89 -6.16
CA SER A 50 -10.55 5.16 -6.81
C SER A 50 -11.76 4.97 -7.74
N GLU A 51 -12.73 5.86 -7.63
CA GLU A 51 -13.94 5.93 -8.44
C GLU A 51 -13.89 7.18 -9.33
N LEU A 52 -14.22 7.02 -10.60
CA LEU A 52 -14.31 8.12 -11.56
C LEU A 52 -15.65 8.84 -11.45
N ASP A 53 -15.60 10.15 -11.52
CA ASP A 53 -16.77 11.01 -11.66
C ASP A 53 -16.49 12.10 -12.71
N GLU A 54 -17.52 12.74 -13.25
CA GLU A 54 -17.37 13.80 -14.27
C GLU A 54 -18.00 15.12 -13.84
N VAL A 55 -17.39 16.23 -14.24
CA VAL A 55 -17.92 17.58 -14.06
C VAL A 55 -17.82 18.40 -15.35
N PRO A 56 -18.83 19.22 -15.66
CA PRO A 56 -18.75 20.16 -16.77
C PRO A 56 -17.72 21.26 -16.45
N VAL A 57 -16.85 21.57 -17.40
CA VAL A 57 -15.86 22.65 -17.27
C VAL A 57 -15.89 23.56 -18.50
N PRO A 58 -15.72 24.88 -18.38
CA PRO A 58 -15.56 25.74 -19.54
C PRO A 58 -14.15 25.55 -20.13
N LEU A 59 -14.05 25.12 -21.39
CA LEU A 59 -12.76 24.87 -22.03
C LEU A 59 -12.21 26.08 -22.76
N ASP A 60 -13.10 26.78 -23.47
CA ASP A 60 -12.72 27.90 -24.31
C ASP A 60 -13.92 28.81 -24.53
N SER A 61 -13.68 30.05 -24.96
CA SER A 61 -14.72 31.03 -25.26
C SER A 61 -14.37 31.85 -26.49
N LEU A 62 -15.35 32.05 -27.37
CA LEU A 62 -15.23 32.92 -28.54
C LEU A 62 -16.12 34.14 -28.37
N THR A 63 -15.54 35.33 -28.52
CA THR A 63 -16.29 36.58 -28.60
C THR A 63 -16.61 36.88 -30.06
N LEU A 64 -17.89 36.82 -30.43
CA LEU A 64 -18.35 37.28 -31.74
C LEU A 64 -18.77 38.75 -31.64
N SER A 65 -18.27 39.57 -32.56
CA SER A 65 -18.77 40.93 -32.77
C SER A 65 -19.79 40.88 -33.89
N GLU A 66 -21.07 41.01 -33.56
CA GLU A 66 -22.10 41.23 -34.57
C GLU A 66 -21.90 42.62 -35.17
N ASN A 67 -21.39 42.69 -36.40
CA ASN A 67 -21.58 43.88 -37.21
C ASN A 67 -23.04 43.85 -37.67
N ALA A 68 -23.86 44.71 -37.10
CA ALA A 68 -25.22 44.96 -37.56
C ALA A 68 -25.20 45.15 -39.07
N THR A 69 -25.82 44.23 -39.79
CA THR A 69 -26.10 44.37 -41.22
C THR A 69 -26.80 45.70 -41.43
N GLN A 70 -26.25 46.50 -42.35
CA GLN A 70 -26.88 47.72 -42.82
C GLN A 70 -28.25 47.38 -43.39
N ASP A 71 -29.29 47.53 -42.58
CA ASP A 71 -30.58 47.90 -43.11
C ASP A 71 -31.19 48.99 -42.24
N SER A 72 -31.80 49.93 -42.93
CA SER A 72 -31.93 51.32 -42.50
C SER A 72 -33.08 51.49 -41.51
N SER A 73 -32.78 51.92 -40.27
CA SER A 73 -33.48 52.97 -39.51
C SER A 73 -33.39 52.77 -37.99
N ALA A 74 -32.90 53.82 -37.32
CA ALA A 74 -33.10 54.17 -35.91
C ALA A 74 -32.95 53.06 -34.84
N ILE A 75 -31.76 52.97 -34.23
CA ILE A 75 -31.47 53.14 -32.78
C ILE A 75 -29.95 52.90 -32.61
N LYS A 76 -29.23 53.85 -32.00
CA LYS A 76 -27.84 53.64 -31.55
C LYS A 76 -27.86 52.64 -30.38
N GLY A 77 -27.87 51.34 -30.69
CA GLY A 77 -27.80 50.26 -29.72
C GLY A 77 -26.38 49.67 -29.65
N GLN A 78 -25.90 49.44 -28.44
CA GLN A 78 -24.63 48.77 -28.13
C GLN A 78 -24.44 47.52 -29.00
N ALA A 79 -23.25 47.35 -29.57
CA ALA A 79 -22.82 46.07 -30.12
C ALA A 79 -22.87 45.01 -29.00
N THR A 80 -23.91 44.17 -29.01
CA THR A 80 -24.03 43.01 -28.13
C THR A 80 -22.97 42.01 -28.54
N LYS A 81 -21.86 41.96 -27.79
CA LYS A 81 -20.85 40.91 -27.93
C LYS A 81 -21.45 39.61 -27.41
N SER A 82 -21.77 38.67 -28.29
CA SER A 82 -22.18 37.32 -27.90
C SER A 82 -20.95 36.46 -27.65
N GLN A 83 -20.89 35.82 -26.47
CA GLN A 83 -19.84 34.87 -26.11
C GLN A 83 -20.34 33.45 -26.31
N ILE A 84 -19.68 32.69 -27.16
CA ILE A 84 -19.92 31.25 -27.32
C ILE A 84 -18.92 30.53 -26.43
N LEU A 85 -19.42 29.76 -25.47
CA LEU A 85 -18.61 28.91 -24.60
C LEU A 85 -18.53 27.50 -25.17
N LEU A 86 -17.35 26.90 -25.16
CA LEU A 86 -17.18 25.47 -25.41
C LEU A 86 -17.29 24.72 -24.07
N PRO A 87 -18.44 24.08 -23.78
CA PRO A 87 -18.54 23.21 -22.62
C PRO A 87 -17.68 21.98 -22.84
N GLY A 88 -16.91 21.63 -21.82
CA GLY A 88 -16.12 20.41 -21.74
C GLY A 88 -16.52 19.54 -20.59
N LYS A 89 -15.79 18.44 -20.48
CA LYS A 89 -15.82 17.55 -19.33
C LYS A 89 -14.42 17.47 -18.74
N ALA A 90 -14.32 17.52 -17.43
CA ALA A 90 -13.16 17.11 -16.67
C ALA A 90 -13.56 15.97 -15.73
N TYR A 91 -12.59 15.13 -15.37
CA TYR A 91 -12.84 13.97 -14.53
C TYR A 91 -12.34 14.19 -13.10
N LEU A 92 -13.16 13.87 -12.12
CA LEU A 92 -12.81 13.89 -10.71
C LEU A 92 -12.67 12.46 -10.20
N LEU A 93 -11.77 12.25 -9.26
CA LEU A 93 -11.53 10.99 -8.60
C LEU A 93 -11.99 11.09 -7.16
N LYS A 94 -12.82 10.13 -6.74
CA LYS A 94 -13.19 9.94 -5.34
C LYS A 94 -12.52 8.67 -4.84
N GLU A 95 -11.91 8.71 -3.68
CA GLU A 95 -11.03 7.66 -3.19
C GLU A 95 -11.46 7.12 -1.83
N GLN A 96 -11.42 5.81 -1.68
CA GLN A 96 -11.78 5.12 -0.44
C GLN A 96 -10.61 4.24 0.02
N PHE A 97 -10.34 4.22 1.32
CA PHE A 97 -9.38 3.29 1.91
C PHE A 97 -10.00 1.92 2.08
N VAL A 98 -9.37 0.89 1.53
CA VAL A 98 -9.78 -0.50 1.64
C VAL A 98 -8.66 -1.27 2.32
N PRO A 99 -8.96 -2.10 3.33
CA PRO A 99 -7.94 -2.89 4.00
C PRO A 99 -7.60 -4.12 3.14
N VAL A 100 -6.32 -4.37 2.91
CA VAL A 100 -5.85 -5.51 2.12
C VAL A 100 -4.78 -6.27 2.89
N GLN A 101 -4.98 -7.57 3.03
CA GLN A 101 -4.00 -8.48 3.63
C GLN A 101 -2.81 -8.63 2.68
N THR A 102 -1.62 -8.35 3.20
CA THR A 102 -0.36 -8.47 2.46
C THR A 102 0.18 -9.89 2.53
N ASP A 103 0.80 -10.33 1.43
CA ASP A 103 1.54 -11.58 1.42
C ASP A 103 2.76 -11.47 2.36
N LEU A 104 3.08 -12.56 3.04
CA LEU A 104 4.23 -12.64 3.93
C LEU A 104 5.55 -12.47 3.13
N PRO A 105 6.34 -11.41 3.40
CA PRO A 105 7.53 -11.16 2.62
C PRO A 105 8.62 -12.19 2.94
N ALA A 106 9.24 -12.76 1.90
CA ALA A 106 10.22 -13.83 2.05
C ALA A 106 11.40 -13.46 2.96
N TRP A 107 11.91 -12.22 2.87
CA TRP A 107 13.05 -11.76 3.68
C TRP A 107 12.77 -11.85 5.18
N LEU A 108 11.51 -11.67 5.60
CA LEU A 108 11.14 -11.73 7.01
C LEU A 108 11.05 -13.17 7.50
N VAL A 109 10.48 -14.07 6.70
CA VAL A 109 10.44 -15.52 7.02
C VAL A 109 11.85 -16.08 7.15
N TRP A 110 12.76 -15.70 6.24
CA TRP A 110 14.18 -16.05 6.33
C TRP A 110 14.89 -15.38 7.50
N GLY A 111 14.58 -14.12 7.82
CA GLY A 111 15.10 -13.41 8.98
C GLY A 111 14.71 -14.09 10.31
N TYR A 112 13.45 -14.52 10.43
CA TYR A 112 12.95 -15.32 11.53
C TYR A 112 13.77 -16.61 11.71
N TRP A 113 13.93 -17.40 10.65
CA TRP A 113 14.74 -18.61 10.70
C TRP A 113 16.21 -18.33 10.99
N GLY A 114 16.78 -17.22 10.49
CA GLY A 114 18.13 -16.80 10.82
C GLY A 114 18.34 -16.62 12.32
N ILE A 115 17.40 -15.96 13.01
CA ILE A 115 17.43 -15.75 14.47
C ILE A 115 17.24 -17.08 15.21
N VAL A 116 16.25 -17.90 14.83
CA VAL A 116 15.98 -19.18 15.48
C VAL A 116 17.15 -20.15 15.33
N LEU A 117 17.71 -20.29 14.12
CA LEU A 117 18.85 -21.17 13.86
C LEU A 117 20.12 -20.67 14.56
N ALA A 118 20.35 -19.36 14.66
CA ALA A 118 21.43 -18.82 15.47
C ALA A 118 21.26 -19.22 16.95
N GLY A 119 20.04 -19.16 17.48
CA GLY A 119 19.72 -19.66 18.81
C GLY A 119 20.00 -21.16 18.96
N VAL A 120 19.55 -21.99 18.02
CA VAL A 120 19.78 -23.44 18.02
C VAL A 120 21.27 -23.78 17.97
N VAL A 121 22.07 -23.07 17.19
CA VAL A 121 23.53 -23.24 17.14
C VAL A 121 24.16 -23.03 18.51
N LEU A 122 23.77 -21.96 19.22
CA LEU A 122 24.28 -21.69 20.56
C LEU A 122 23.85 -22.77 21.55
N LEU A 123 22.59 -23.24 21.45
CA LEU A 123 22.07 -24.31 22.30
C LEU A 123 22.84 -25.61 22.11
N LEU A 124 22.97 -26.08 20.87
CA LEU A 124 23.71 -27.31 20.56
C LEU A 124 25.17 -27.23 21.00
N SER A 125 25.83 -26.10 20.72
CA SER A 125 27.21 -25.88 21.14
C SER A 125 27.37 -26.00 22.66
N ALA A 126 26.47 -25.37 23.42
CA ALA A 126 26.50 -25.37 24.87
C ALA A 126 26.16 -26.75 25.47
N VAL A 127 25.20 -27.46 24.86
CA VAL A 127 24.78 -28.80 25.32
C VAL A 127 25.94 -29.77 25.29
N THR A 128 26.82 -29.72 24.28
CA THR A 128 27.97 -30.64 24.18
C THR A 128 28.98 -30.54 25.33
N VAL A 129 29.00 -29.43 26.08
CA VAL A 129 29.91 -29.21 27.22
C VAL A 129 29.27 -29.62 28.56
N LEU A 130 27.98 -29.97 28.56
CA LEU A 130 27.29 -30.40 29.78
C LEU A 130 27.82 -31.75 30.27
N SER A 131 27.65 -32.03 31.56
CA SER A 131 27.97 -33.37 32.08
C SER A 131 27.03 -34.42 31.48
N ARG A 132 27.50 -35.67 31.41
CA ARG A 132 26.83 -36.78 30.70
C ARG A 132 25.33 -36.89 30.95
N ARG A 133 24.87 -36.74 32.19
CA ARG A 133 23.43 -36.84 32.54
C ARG A 133 22.61 -35.72 31.89
N TRP A 134 23.11 -34.48 31.98
CA TRP A 134 22.47 -33.31 31.40
C TRP A 134 22.57 -33.27 29.88
N TYR A 135 23.69 -33.73 29.32
CA TYR A 135 23.86 -33.91 27.88
C TYR A 135 22.81 -34.85 27.30
N ILE A 136 22.65 -36.05 27.87
CA ILE A 136 21.67 -37.04 27.40
C ILE A 136 20.24 -36.47 27.45
N GLY A 137 19.87 -35.84 28.58
CA GLY A 137 18.54 -35.23 28.73
C GLY A 137 18.30 -34.09 27.72
N ALA A 138 19.27 -33.18 27.56
CA ALA A 138 19.15 -32.06 26.63
C ALA A 138 19.11 -32.51 25.17
N MET A 139 19.92 -33.51 24.78
CA MET A 139 19.87 -34.06 23.43
C MET A 139 18.60 -34.87 23.15
N MET A 140 18.05 -35.58 24.15
CA MET A 140 16.76 -36.23 24.02
C MET A 140 15.64 -35.21 23.77
N ALA A 141 15.63 -34.11 24.53
CA ALA A 141 14.70 -33.01 24.29
C ALA A 141 14.90 -32.35 22.92
N PHE A 142 16.15 -32.15 22.48
CA PHE A 142 16.46 -31.58 21.17
C PHE A 142 16.03 -32.48 20.01
N ILE A 143 16.27 -33.80 20.09
CA ILE A 143 15.85 -34.75 19.05
C ILE A 143 14.31 -34.85 19.03
N GLY A 144 13.67 -34.84 20.20
CA GLY A 144 12.20 -34.76 20.30
C GLY A 144 11.65 -33.51 19.64
N LEU A 145 12.26 -32.34 19.91
CA LEU A 145 11.93 -31.09 19.23
C LEU A 145 12.06 -31.23 17.71
N LEU A 146 13.19 -31.75 17.23
CA LEU A 146 13.46 -31.91 15.81
C LEU A 146 12.42 -32.83 15.13
N ALA A 147 11.96 -33.87 15.81
CA ALA A 147 10.88 -34.73 15.34
C ALA A 147 9.55 -33.99 15.24
N SER A 148 9.25 -33.09 16.17
CA SER A 148 8.02 -32.29 16.17
C SER A 148 8.01 -31.16 15.13
N LEU A 149 9.13 -30.83 14.47
CA LEU A 149 9.15 -29.81 13.42
C LEU A 149 8.52 -30.29 12.09
N HIS A 150 8.15 -31.57 11.98
CA HIS A 150 7.51 -32.16 10.80
C HIS A 150 8.28 -31.89 9.48
N LEU A 151 9.59 -32.15 9.47
CA LEU A 151 10.45 -31.91 8.31
C LEU A 151 10.09 -32.77 7.08
N GLU A 152 9.28 -33.82 7.26
CA GLU A 152 8.68 -34.62 6.18
C GLU A 152 7.81 -33.80 5.21
N VAL A 153 7.20 -32.70 5.68
CA VAL A 153 6.35 -31.82 4.84
C VAL A 153 7.14 -31.15 3.72
N LEU A 154 8.47 -31.10 3.82
CA LEU A 154 9.34 -30.61 2.75
C LEU A 154 9.44 -31.54 1.54
N GLN A 155 8.93 -32.78 1.67
CA GLN A 155 8.94 -33.79 0.61
C GLN A 155 10.32 -33.90 -0.06
N LEU A 156 11.37 -34.09 0.74
CA LEU A 156 12.75 -34.13 0.23
C LEU A 156 12.88 -35.21 -0.84
N PHE A 157 13.40 -34.83 -2.01
CA PHE A 157 13.49 -35.70 -3.19
C PHE A 157 12.13 -36.26 -3.67
N GLY A 158 11.01 -35.62 -3.31
CA GLY A 158 9.65 -36.09 -3.61
C GLY A 158 9.17 -37.24 -2.71
N SER A 159 9.86 -37.53 -1.60
CA SER A 159 9.46 -38.57 -0.65
C SER A 159 8.71 -37.98 0.54
N GLU A 160 7.55 -38.55 0.87
CA GLU A 160 6.76 -38.22 2.08
C GLU A 160 7.34 -38.83 3.37
N LYS A 161 8.36 -39.68 3.27
CA LYS A 161 9.04 -40.23 4.45
C LYS A 161 9.81 -39.13 5.19
N ALA A 162 10.00 -39.33 6.50
CA ALA A 162 10.75 -38.43 7.40
C ALA A 162 12.27 -38.41 7.18
N LEU A 163 12.72 -38.33 5.93
CA LEU A 163 14.13 -38.26 5.54
C LEU A 163 14.81 -37.00 6.09
N GLY A 164 14.11 -35.86 6.08
CA GLY A 164 14.67 -34.59 6.58
C GLY A 164 14.99 -34.65 8.07
N PHE A 165 14.07 -35.19 8.86
CA PHE A 165 14.30 -35.47 10.28
C PHE A 165 15.47 -36.43 10.47
N GLY A 166 15.49 -37.56 9.77
CA GLY A 166 16.55 -38.56 9.91
C GLY A 166 17.95 -37.99 9.61
N ILE A 167 18.08 -37.25 8.52
CA ILE A 167 19.33 -36.58 8.12
C ILE A 167 19.75 -35.56 9.19
N ALA A 168 18.84 -34.69 9.62
CA ALA A 168 19.12 -33.67 10.62
C ALA A 168 19.51 -34.28 11.98
N ALA A 169 18.80 -35.31 12.43
CA ALA A 169 19.03 -35.98 13.71
C ALA A 169 20.38 -36.71 13.73
N VAL A 170 20.71 -37.44 12.66
CA VAL A 170 22.00 -38.13 12.53
C VAL A 170 23.16 -37.14 12.45
N LEU A 171 23.04 -36.09 11.63
CA LEU A 171 24.11 -35.10 11.47
C LEU A 171 24.32 -34.26 12.73
N LEU A 172 23.28 -33.58 13.22
CA LEU A 172 23.40 -32.70 14.39
C LEU A 172 23.64 -33.50 15.67
N GLY A 173 22.92 -34.62 15.84
CA GLY A 173 23.07 -35.50 17.00
C GLY A 173 24.40 -36.25 17.01
N GLY A 174 24.82 -36.79 15.86
CA GLY A 174 26.09 -37.50 15.73
C GLY A 174 27.30 -36.60 15.96
N VAL A 175 27.33 -35.42 15.35
CA VAL A 175 28.40 -34.42 15.59
C VAL A 175 28.38 -33.93 17.04
N SER A 176 27.20 -33.69 17.60
CA SER A 176 27.05 -33.35 19.03
C SER A 176 27.64 -34.42 19.94
N TYR A 177 27.33 -35.69 19.69
CA TYR A 177 27.84 -36.80 20.49
C TYR A 177 29.35 -36.97 20.32
N TYR A 178 29.86 -36.84 19.11
CA TYR A 178 31.30 -36.89 18.85
C TYR A 178 32.06 -35.81 19.64
N LEU A 179 31.57 -34.58 19.59
CA LEU A 179 32.14 -33.44 20.32
C LEU A 179 32.01 -33.58 21.84
N HIS A 180 30.98 -34.28 22.34
CA HIS A 180 30.78 -34.52 23.77
C HIS A 180 31.63 -35.68 24.31
N ALA A 181 31.68 -36.80 23.59
CA ALA A 181 32.24 -38.06 24.08
C ALA A 181 33.73 -38.26 23.73
N PHE A 182 34.19 -37.73 22.59
CA PHE A 182 35.54 -38.01 22.06
C PHE A 182 36.44 -36.78 21.95
N ARG A 183 35.86 -35.57 21.85
CA ARG A 183 36.60 -34.32 21.64
C ARG A 183 36.17 -33.24 22.63
N ASP A 184 36.29 -33.53 23.92
CA ASP A 184 36.05 -32.57 25.01
C ASP A 184 37.08 -31.40 25.00
N ASP A 185 38.26 -31.63 24.42
CA ASP A 185 39.34 -30.65 24.21
C ASP A 185 38.96 -29.43 23.35
N ILE A 186 37.94 -29.55 22.49
CA ILE A 186 37.56 -28.48 21.56
C ILE A 186 36.85 -27.36 22.32
N THR A 187 37.36 -26.14 22.16
CA THR A 187 36.81 -24.93 22.80
C THR A 187 35.42 -24.55 22.27
N ILE A 188 34.64 -23.82 23.08
CA ILE A 188 33.26 -23.46 22.74
C ILE A 188 33.14 -22.63 21.46
N GLU A 189 34.12 -21.78 21.14
CA GLU A 189 34.11 -20.96 19.92
C GLU A 189 34.18 -21.81 18.66
N ARG A 190 35.01 -22.87 18.70
CA ARG A 190 35.13 -23.82 17.60
C ARG A 190 33.87 -24.68 17.48
N ARG A 191 33.25 -25.07 18.60
CA ARG A 191 31.95 -25.77 18.60
C ARG A 191 30.87 -24.93 17.93
N ILE A 192 30.77 -23.64 18.28
CA ILE A 192 29.85 -22.68 17.65
C ILE A 192 30.10 -22.64 16.14
N PHE A 193 31.35 -22.48 15.69
CA PHE A 193 31.66 -22.45 14.27
C PHE A 193 31.29 -23.74 13.52
N ILE A 194 31.58 -24.92 14.12
CA ILE A 194 31.21 -26.23 13.57
C ILE A 194 29.69 -26.34 13.41
N PHE A 195 28.94 -26.00 14.47
CA PHE A 195 27.47 -26.05 14.41
C PHE A 195 26.88 -24.98 13.49
N THR A 196 27.48 -23.79 13.38
CA THR A 196 27.06 -22.78 12.39
C THR A 196 27.22 -23.34 10.98
N ALA A 197 28.39 -23.86 10.63
CA ALA A 197 28.65 -24.42 9.30
C ALA A 197 27.69 -25.59 8.99
N LEU A 198 27.51 -26.50 9.96
CA LEU A 198 26.60 -27.64 9.82
C LEU A 198 25.14 -27.22 9.65
N THR A 199 24.67 -26.25 10.44
CA THR A 199 23.28 -25.77 10.40
C THR A 199 23.01 -25.00 9.11
N VAL A 200 23.95 -24.16 8.64
CA VAL A 200 23.82 -23.44 7.36
C VAL A 200 23.83 -24.42 6.18
N ALA A 201 24.74 -25.39 6.18
CA ALA A 201 24.78 -26.43 5.15
C ALA A 201 23.49 -27.27 5.13
N LEU A 202 22.97 -27.64 6.31
CA LEU A 202 21.72 -28.38 6.43
C LEU A 202 20.52 -27.55 5.96
N ALA A 203 20.41 -26.29 6.38
CA ALA A 203 19.33 -25.40 5.93
C ALA A 203 19.36 -25.20 4.41
N GLY A 204 20.55 -25.00 3.83
CA GLY A 204 20.74 -24.94 2.37
C GLY A 204 20.36 -26.23 1.67
N PHE A 205 20.78 -27.38 2.21
CA PHE A 205 20.44 -28.71 1.70
C PHE A 205 18.93 -28.96 1.71
N LEU A 206 18.27 -28.73 2.84
CA LEU A 206 16.82 -28.91 2.98
C LEU A 206 16.06 -27.99 2.01
N SER A 207 16.50 -26.75 1.86
CA SER A 207 15.86 -25.78 0.97
C SER A 207 16.06 -26.12 -0.51
N PHE A 208 17.23 -26.64 -0.88
CA PHE A 208 17.56 -26.99 -2.26
C PHE A 208 16.86 -28.28 -2.73
N PHE A 209 16.71 -29.27 -1.85
CA PHE A 209 16.12 -30.58 -2.19
C PHE A 209 14.63 -30.71 -1.84
N SER A 210 14.04 -29.68 -1.21
CA SER A 210 12.60 -29.58 -0.97
C SER A 210 11.82 -29.49 -2.29
N LYS A 211 10.67 -30.17 -2.36
CA LYS A 211 9.72 -30.04 -3.48
C LYS A 211 8.54 -29.14 -3.16
N THR A 212 8.43 -28.69 -1.91
CA THR A 212 7.31 -27.89 -1.43
C THR A 212 7.53 -26.40 -1.73
N PRO A 213 6.53 -25.70 -2.35
CA PRO A 213 6.62 -24.27 -2.58
C PRO A 213 6.71 -23.50 -1.25
N PHE A 214 7.37 -22.35 -1.25
CA PHE A 214 7.57 -21.52 -0.05
C PHE A 214 8.16 -22.27 1.15
N THR A 215 9.19 -23.09 0.91
CA THR A 215 9.83 -23.98 1.91
C THR A 215 10.02 -23.36 3.29
N ALA A 216 10.57 -22.15 3.40
CA ALA A 216 10.78 -21.51 4.71
C ALA A 216 9.46 -21.21 5.45
N LEU A 217 8.42 -20.78 4.74
CA LEU A 217 7.10 -20.52 5.31
C LEU A 217 6.43 -21.84 5.75
N THR A 218 6.56 -22.89 4.94
CA THR A 218 6.09 -24.24 5.31
C THR A 218 6.68 -24.68 6.64
N ILE A 219 8.01 -24.66 6.79
CA ILE A 219 8.63 -25.08 8.06
C ILE A 219 8.15 -24.17 9.20
N SER A 220 8.03 -22.85 8.98
CA SER A 220 7.51 -21.92 10.01
C SER A 220 6.12 -22.31 10.51
N SER A 221 5.18 -22.61 9.61
CA SER A 221 3.80 -22.93 9.98
C SER A 221 3.68 -24.22 10.79
N TYR A 222 4.44 -25.26 10.42
CA TYR A 222 4.42 -26.55 11.11
C TYR A 222 5.25 -26.56 12.42
N SER A 223 6.34 -25.79 12.49
CA SER A 223 7.21 -25.74 13.67
C SER A 223 6.76 -24.78 14.77
N LEU A 224 5.68 -24.03 14.56
CA LEU A 224 5.30 -22.93 15.45
C LEU A 224 4.97 -23.39 16.88
N VAL A 225 4.16 -24.46 17.03
CA VAL A 225 3.78 -25.01 18.34
C VAL A 225 4.97 -25.59 19.12
N PRO A 226 5.83 -26.46 18.56
CA PRO A 226 6.96 -26.99 19.33
C PRO A 226 7.97 -25.90 19.73
N LEU A 227 8.17 -24.87 18.90
CA LEU A 227 9.00 -23.72 19.25
C LEU A 227 8.34 -22.81 20.31
N LEU A 228 7.00 -22.67 20.27
CA LEU A 228 6.22 -21.98 21.29
C LEU A 228 6.38 -22.67 22.66
N ILE A 229 6.36 -24.00 22.73
CA ILE A 229 6.55 -24.75 23.99
C ILE A 229 7.91 -24.39 24.63
N ILE A 230 8.98 -24.38 23.84
CA ILE A 230 10.32 -24.00 24.32
C ILE A 230 10.32 -22.55 24.83
N ALA A 231 9.67 -21.66 24.08
CA ALA A 231 9.56 -20.26 24.44
C ALA A 231 8.82 -20.07 25.77
N VAL A 232 7.69 -20.75 25.98
CA VAL A 232 6.90 -20.69 27.22
C VAL A 232 7.70 -21.22 28.42
N VAL A 233 8.43 -22.34 28.25
CA VAL A 233 9.31 -22.87 29.32
C VAL A 233 10.39 -21.86 29.70
N PHE A 234 11.01 -21.21 28.71
CA PHE A 234 12.02 -20.19 28.95
C PHE A 234 11.44 -18.92 29.61
N ILE A 235 10.25 -18.47 29.20
CA ILE A 235 9.51 -17.37 29.86
C ILE A 235 9.25 -17.70 31.33
N GLY A 236 8.84 -18.94 31.62
CA GLY A 236 8.71 -19.44 32.99
C GLY A 236 10.01 -19.29 33.78
N TRP A 237 11.15 -19.66 33.19
CA TRP A 237 12.46 -19.49 33.84
C TRP A 237 12.86 -18.02 34.08
N LEU A 238 12.39 -17.10 33.23
CA LEU A 238 12.63 -15.66 33.34
C LEU A 238 11.72 -14.93 34.36
N SER A 239 10.72 -15.61 34.91
CA SER A 239 9.71 -15.01 35.80
C SER A 239 10.24 -14.44 37.11
N ILE A 240 11.40 -14.90 37.59
CA ILE A 240 11.97 -14.46 38.87
C ILE A 240 12.90 -13.25 38.73
N GLU A 241 13.22 -12.82 37.50
CA GLU A 241 14.29 -11.85 37.24
C GLU A 241 13.97 -10.44 37.73
N ILE A 242 12.73 -9.98 37.57
CA ILE A 242 12.32 -8.64 38.03
C ILE A 242 12.38 -8.57 39.55
N ILE A 243 11.89 -9.60 40.24
CA ILE A 243 11.96 -9.68 41.71
C ILE A 243 13.40 -9.79 42.18
N ALA A 244 14.26 -10.54 41.49
CA ALA A 244 15.69 -10.58 41.75
C ALA A 244 16.34 -9.19 41.60
N GLY A 245 15.91 -8.42 40.61
CA GLY A 245 16.25 -7.01 40.43
C GLY A 245 15.86 -6.14 41.63
N PHE A 246 14.66 -6.33 42.18
CA PHE A 246 14.23 -5.63 43.40
C PHE A 246 15.06 -6.00 44.62
N VAL A 247 15.38 -7.29 44.82
CA VAL A 247 16.31 -7.71 45.89
C VAL A 247 17.65 -6.99 45.74
N TYR A 248 18.17 -6.90 44.52
CA TYR A 248 19.40 -6.15 44.25
C TYR A 248 19.27 -4.69 44.64
N ILE A 249 18.25 -3.98 44.14
CA ILE A 249 18.05 -2.55 44.41
C ILE A 249 17.94 -2.28 45.90
N VAL A 250 17.18 -3.09 46.64
CA VAL A 250 16.87 -2.80 48.04
C VAL A 250 17.98 -3.21 49.01
N THR A 251 18.83 -4.17 48.64
CA THR A 251 19.93 -4.65 49.52
C THR A 251 21.32 -4.18 49.08
N HIS A 252 21.43 -3.39 48.02
CA HIS A 252 22.70 -2.82 47.61
C HIS A 252 23.09 -1.62 48.50
N PRO A 253 24.31 -1.55 49.06
CA PRO A 253 24.68 -0.46 49.96
C PRO A 253 24.61 0.95 49.34
N ARG A 254 24.76 1.05 48.01
CA ARG A 254 24.81 2.34 47.30
C ARG A 254 23.45 2.92 46.95
N THR A 255 22.36 2.18 47.15
CA THR A 255 21.00 2.64 46.76
C THR A 255 20.27 3.34 47.91
N GLY A 256 20.85 3.41 49.10
CA GLY A 256 20.28 4.13 50.25
C GLY A 256 19.17 3.39 51.01
N PHE A 257 18.68 2.24 50.52
CA PHE A 257 17.58 1.48 51.14
C PHE A 257 18.00 0.55 52.31
N GLY A 258 19.29 0.48 52.63
CA GLY A 258 19.87 -0.56 53.49
C GLY A 258 19.24 -0.73 54.87
N LYS A 259 18.86 0.38 55.54
CA LYS A 259 18.32 0.35 56.92
C LYS A 259 16.91 -0.25 57.05
N SER A 260 16.12 -0.21 55.97
CA SER A 260 14.74 -0.73 55.92
C SER A 260 14.55 -1.68 54.72
N SER A 261 15.53 -2.54 54.49
CA SER A 261 15.58 -3.36 53.28
C SER A 261 14.41 -4.37 53.16
N LEU A 262 13.89 -4.92 54.25
CA LEU A 262 12.77 -5.87 54.16
C LEU A 262 11.43 -5.21 53.82
N PRO A 263 10.98 -4.15 54.54
CA PRO A 263 9.72 -3.50 54.20
C PRO A 263 9.76 -2.89 52.79
N ASN A 264 10.88 -2.31 52.39
CA ASN A 264 11.04 -1.74 51.04
C ASN A 264 10.96 -2.82 49.95
N PHE A 265 11.54 -4.00 50.20
CA PHE A 265 11.44 -5.14 49.28
C PHE A 265 9.98 -5.59 49.15
N LEU A 266 9.30 -5.85 50.27
CA LEU A 266 7.90 -6.29 50.27
C LEU A 266 6.97 -5.25 49.63
N PHE A 267 7.22 -3.96 49.86
CA PHE A 267 6.44 -2.88 49.27
C PHE A 267 6.59 -2.82 47.75
N ILE A 268 7.83 -2.77 47.22
CA ILE A 268 8.05 -2.66 45.77
C ILE A 268 7.60 -3.93 45.04
N THR A 269 7.82 -5.12 45.62
CA THR A 269 7.35 -6.38 45.03
C THR A 269 5.84 -6.53 45.12
N GLY A 270 5.24 -6.07 46.23
CA GLY A 270 3.79 -6.07 46.41
C GLY A 270 3.10 -5.17 45.39
N LEU A 271 3.64 -3.97 45.15
CA LEU A 271 3.16 -3.07 44.10
C LEU A 271 3.30 -3.71 42.72
N TYR A 272 4.46 -4.28 42.41
CA TYR A 272 4.68 -4.96 41.13
C TYR A 272 3.71 -6.14 40.90
N LEU A 273 3.61 -7.06 41.86
CA LEU A 273 2.72 -8.23 41.76
C LEU A 273 1.25 -7.80 41.72
N PHE A 274 0.87 -6.74 42.42
CA PHE A 274 -0.47 -6.16 42.31
C PHE A 274 -0.71 -5.60 40.90
N SER A 275 0.25 -4.91 40.28
CA SER A 275 0.13 -4.47 38.88
C SER A 275 0.00 -5.64 37.90
N VAL A 276 0.77 -6.72 38.09
CA VAL A 276 0.64 -7.95 37.28
C VAL A 276 -0.70 -8.64 37.53
N LEU A 277 -1.21 -8.64 38.76
CA LEU A 277 -2.53 -9.16 39.10
C LEU A 277 -3.65 -8.36 38.41
N LEU A 278 -3.58 -7.03 38.40
CA LEU A 278 -4.55 -6.20 37.67
C LEU A 278 -4.51 -6.50 36.16
N LEU A 279 -3.31 -6.73 35.61
CA LEU A 279 -3.15 -7.12 34.21
C LEU A 279 -3.75 -8.52 33.94
N TYR A 280 -3.57 -9.47 34.84
CA TYR A 280 -4.23 -10.78 34.78
C TYR A 280 -5.77 -10.65 34.78
N LEU A 281 -6.33 -9.81 35.66
CA LEU A 281 -7.78 -9.56 35.72
C LEU A 281 -8.31 -8.89 34.45
N LYS A 282 -7.52 -8.00 33.83
CA LYS A 282 -7.85 -7.38 32.54
C LYS A 282 -7.91 -8.42 31.40
N ILE A 283 -6.86 -9.24 31.25
CA ILE A 283 -6.80 -10.20 30.14
C ILE A 283 -7.87 -11.29 30.27
N THR A 284 -8.16 -11.71 31.51
CA THR A 284 -9.27 -12.63 31.79
C THR A 284 -10.66 -11.97 31.74
N ARG A 285 -10.76 -10.71 31.32
CA ARG A 285 -11.99 -9.91 31.18
C ARG A 285 -12.83 -9.79 32.46
N GLN A 286 -12.20 -9.85 33.63
CA GLN A 286 -12.90 -9.69 34.91
C GLN A 286 -13.11 -8.21 35.30
N THR A 287 -12.32 -7.29 34.71
CA THR A 287 -12.39 -5.85 34.99
C THR A 287 -12.18 -5.01 33.72
N GLU A 288 -12.98 -3.95 33.54
CA GLU A 288 -12.88 -3.02 32.39
C GLU A 288 -12.15 -1.70 32.73
N THR A 289 -11.39 -1.66 33.82
CA THR A 289 -10.76 -0.42 34.31
C THR A 289 -9.58 0.01 33.43
N ASN A 290 -9.57 1.30 33.06
CA ASN A 290 -8.51 1.94 32.26
C ASN A 290 -7.31 2.36 33.12
N PHE A 291 -6.64 1.40 33.77
CA PHE A 291 -5.34 1.67 34.39
C PHE A 291 -4.20 1.71 33.35
N LEU A 292 -3.06 2.32 33.71
CA LEU A 292 -1.84 2.23 32.92
C LEU A 292 -1.17 0.88 33.18
N TYR A 293 -1.38 -0.07 32.27
CA TYR A 293 -0.82 -1.43 32.38
C TYR A 293 0.54 -1.52 31.69
N LEU A 294 1.47 -2.28 32.27
CA LEU A 294 2.72 -2.65 31.60
C LEU A 294 2.44 -3.74 30.57
N SER A 295 2.91 -3.57 29.33
CA SER A 295 2.79 -4.59 28.28
C SER A 295 3.53 -5.88 28.69
N PRO A 296 2.93 -7.08 28.51
CA PRO A 296 3.60 -8.37 28.76
C PRO A 296 4.91 -8.52 27.98
N PHE A 297 4.95 -8.01 26.74
CA PHE A 297 6.16 -8.03 25.91
C PHE A 297 7.29 -7.18 26.52
N VAL A 298 6.95 -6.04 27.12
CA VAL A 298 7.92 -5.21 27.86
C VAL A 298 8.41 -5.92 29.11
N LEU A 299 7.53 -6.60 29.86
CA LEU A 299 7.92 -7.41 31.01
C LEU A 299 8.88 -8.53 30.62
N TYR A 300 8.62 -9.22 29.50
CA TYR A 300 9.55 -10.20 28.93
C TYR A 300 10.91 -9.58 28.61
N CYS A 301 10.93 -8.46 27.87
CA CYS A 301 12.18 -7.78 27.49
C CYS A 301 13.00 -7.39 28.72
N VAL A 302 12.36 -6.82 29.75
CA VAL A 302 13.02 -6.44 31.00
C VAL A 302 13.55 -7.66 31.73
N SER A 303 12.76 -8.73 31.86
CA SER A 303 13.19 -9.99 32.47
C SER A 303 14.39 -10.61 31.74
N LEU A 304 14.36 -10.66 30.40
CA LEU A 304 15.44 -11.20 29.57
C LEU A 304 16.73 -10.38 29.72
N VAL A 305 16.61 -9.05 29.80
CA VAL A 305 17.77 -8.18 29.98
C VAL A 305 18.35 -8.35 31.40
N LEU A 306 17.50 -8.33 32.44
CA LEU A 306 17.93 -8.52 33.83
C LEU A 306 18.59 -9.89 34.06
N GLY A 307 18.08 -10.93 33.41
CA GLY A 307 18.58 -12.29 33.57
C GLY A 307 20.04 -12.47 33.11
N ILE A 308 20.56 -11.64 32.18
CA ILE A 308 21.97 -11.66 31.77
C ILE A 308 22.91 -11.48 32.97
N TRP A 309 22.61 -10.55 33.88
CA TRP A 309 23.43 -10.33 35.09
C TRP A 309 23.08 -11.26 36.23
N SER A 310 21.82 -11.70 36.28
CA SER A 310 21.31 -12.64 37.27
C SER A 310 21.97 -14.01 37.13
N LEU A 311 22.14 -14.48 35.89
CA LEU A 311 22.76 -15.76 35.55
C LEU A 311 24.19 -15.88 36.08
N ALA A 312 24.97 -14.80 36.02
CA ALA A 312 26.33 -14.76 36.54
C ALA A 312 26.42 -15.01 38.06
N LYS A 313 25.31 -14.84 38.79
CA LYS A 313 25.20 -15.09 40.23
C LYS A 313 24.61 -16.46 40.57
N ARG A 314 23.99 -17.14 39.60
CA ARG A 314 23.23 -18.40 39.78
C ARG A 314 24.07 -19.67 39.65
N THR A 315 25.35 -19.57 39.36
CA THR A 315 26.13 -20.74 38.94
C THR A 315 26.43 -21.66 40.11
N GLU A 316 25.59 -22.68 40.25
CA GLU A 316 25.89 -23.93 40.94
C GLU A 316 27.02 -24.66 40.21
N THR A 317 27.68 -25.59 40.88
CA THR A 317 28.80 -26.40 40.36
C THR A 317 28.43 -27.31 39.18
N ALA A 318 27.15 -27.42 38.81
CA ALA A 318 26.66 -28.39 37.81
C ALA A 318 26.75 -27.95 36.34
N ILE A 319 26.69 -26.65 36.03
CA ILE A 319 26.76 -26.12 34.65
C ILE A 319 27.87 -25.07 34.57
N PRO A 320 28.90 -25.26 33.73
CA PRO A 320 29.98 -24.30 33.61
C PRO A 320 29.45 -22.99 33.02
N PHE A 321 29.65 -21.89 33.74
CA PHE A 321 29.08 -20.58 33.39
C PHE A 321 29.51 -20.10 32.00
N ARG A 322 30.82 -20.04 31.76
CA ARG A 322 31.43 -19.45 30.55
C ARG A 322 31.28 -20.34 29.32
N GLU A 323 31.22 -21.64 29.52
CA GLU A 323 31.28 -22.63 28.44
C GLU A 323 29.89 -23.15 28.05
N ALA A 324 28.90 -23.10 28.96
CA ALA A 324 27.54 -23.57 28.68
C ALA A 324 26.45 -22.56 29.05
N ALA A 325 26.38 -22.11 30.31
CA ALA A 325 25.20 -21.40 30.81
C ALA A 325 24.86 -20.12 30.02
N VAL A 326 25.87 -19.31 29.70
CA VAL A 326 25.70 -18.05 28.97
C VAL A 326 25.17 -18.28 27.55
N TRP A 327 25.65 -19.32 26.87
CA TRP A 327 25.23 -19.66 25.51
C TRP A 327 23.83 -20.29 25.49
N LEU A 328 23.49 -21.11 26.49
CA LEU A 328 22.12 -21.60 26.68
C LEU A 328 21.13 -20.45 26.86
N TYR A 329 21.49 -19.48 27.71
CA TYR A 329 20.65 -18.32 27.99
C TYR A 329 20.39 -17.48 26.73
N VAL A 330 21.46 -17.09 26.02
CA VAL A 330 21.32 -16.28 24.80
C VAL A 330 20.65 -17.09 23.69
N GLY A 331 20.94 -18.38 23.57
CA GLY A 331 20.31 -19.27 22.59
C GLY A 331 18.80 -19.39 22.78
N LEU A 332 18.34 -19.67 24.01
CA LEU A 332 16.90 -19.69 24.33
C LEU A 332 16.26 -18.32 24.16
N GLY A 333 16.98 -17.24 24.52
CA GLY A 333 16.55 -15.86 24.29
C GLY A 333 16.34 -15.55 22.81
N LEU A 334 17.24 -15.98 21.93
CA LEU A 334 17.11 -15.80 20.48
C LEU A 334 15.92 -16.58 19.92
N VAL A 335 15.78 -17.88 20.26
CA VAL A 335 14.64 -18.69 19.81
C VAL A 335 13.32 -18.08 20.27
N THR A 336 13.20 -17.75 21.56
CA THR A 336 11.96 -17.21 22.14
C THR A 336 11.61 -15.84 21.53
N THR A 337 12.60 -14.94 21.42
CA THR A 337 12.40 -13.62 20.82
C THR A 337 12.05 -13.72 19.34
N GLY A 338 12.69 -14.63 18.61
CA GLY A 338 12.40 -14.88 17.19
C GLY A 338 10.97 -15.36 16.96
N VAL A 339 10.51 -16.36 17.73
CA VAL A 339 9.14 -16.90 17.64
C VAL A 339 8.11 -15.83 17.99
N MET A 340 8.33 -15.11 19.09
CA MET A 340 7.40 -14.06 19.51
C MET A 340 7.36 -12.89 18.53
N ALA A 341 8.50 -12.48 17.96
CA ALA A 341 8.55 -11.47 16.91
C ALA A 341 7.84 -11.92 15.62
N PHE A 342 7.98 -13.18 15.23
CA PHE A 342 7.27 -13.73 14.06
C PHE A 342 5.76 -13.76 14.27
N VAL A 343 5.31 -14.21 15.45
CA VAL A 343 3.88 -14.23 15.82
C VAL A 343 3.28 -12.81 15.81
N LEU A 344 3.98 -11.83 16.39
CA LEU A 344 3.58 -10.42 16.36
C LEU A 344 3.58 -9.84 14.94
N PHE A 345 4.54 -10.23 14.10
CA PHE A 345 4.54 -9.82 12.70
C PHE A 345 3.33 -10.37 11.94
N THR A 346 3.01 -11.65 12.11
CA THR A 346 1.86 -12.29 11.44
C THR A 346 0.50 -11.85 11.96
N ASP A 347 0.50 -11.01 13.02
CA ASP A 347 -0.66 -10.62 13.81
C ASP A 347 -1.55 -11.81 14.20
N ASN A 348 -0.91 -12.92 14.58
CA ASN A 348 -1.61 -14.15 14.94
C ASN A 348 -2.13 -14.03 16.38
N ASN A 349 -3.25 -13.32 16.55
CA ASN A 349 -3.72 -12.86 17.85
C ASN A 349 -3.92 -13.99 18.89
N PRO A 350 -4.40 -15.21 18.59
CA PRO A 350 -4.43 -16.27 19.60
C PRO A 350 -3.04 -16.61 20.12
N MET A 351 -2.00 -16.66 19.28
CA MET A 351 -0.64 -16.94 19.74
C MET A 351 -0.02 -15.76 20.49
N ILE A 352 -0.34 -14.52 20.10
CA ILE A 352 0.05 -13.33 20.85
C ILE A 352 -0.49 -13.44 22.29
N GLU A 353 -1.77 -13.78 22.44
CA GLU A 353 -2.42 -13.96 23.75
C GLU A 353 -1.79 -15.10 24.55
N VAL A 354 -1.38 -16.21 23.92
CA VAL A 354 -0.64 -17.29 24.62
C VAL A 354 0.69 -16.78 25.19
N PHE A 355 1.40 -15.91 24.47
CA PHE A 355 2.62 -15.29 25.01
C PHE A 355 2.32 -14.32 26.15
N GLU A 356 1.25 -13.54 26.05
CA GLU A 356 0.80 -12.66 27.13
C GLU A 356 0.47 -13.45 28.39
N ASP A 357 -0.34 -14.51 28.26
CA ASP A 357 -0.68 -15.45 29.33
C ASP A 357 0.57 -16.10 29.92
N ALA A 358 1.49 -16.60 29.08
CA ALA A 358 2.73 -17.24 29.53
C ALA A 358 3.59 -16.29 30.38
N VAL A 359 3.72 -15.03 29.96
CA VAL A 359 4.46 -14.01 30.73
C VAL A 359 3.73 -13.70 32.03
N ILE A 360 2.43 -13.38 31.98
CA ILE A 360 1.68 -12.94 33.15
C ILE A 360 1.53 -14.06 34.18
N TYR A 361 1.10 -15.25 33.77
CA TYR A 361 0.89 -16.37 34.69
C TYR A 361 2.20 -16.77 35.34
N SER A 362 3.31 -16.78 34.61
CA SER A 362 4.62 -17.09 35.17
C SER A 362 5.08 -16.02 36.15
N GLN A 363 5.00 -14.73 35.80
CA GLN A 363 5.37 -13.62 36.68
C GLN A 363 4.51 -13.59 37.95
N LEU A 364 3.21 -13.88 37.85
CA LEU A 364 2.29 -13.89 38.98
C LEU A 364 2.49 -15.10 39.89
N ALA A 365 2.47 -16.32 39.33
CA ALA A 365 2.58 -17.54 40.13
C ALA A 365 4.00 -17.77 40.63
N MET A 366 4.97 -17.88 39.72
CA MET A 366 6.36 -18.16 40.11
C MET A 366 6.97 -16.96 40.83
N GLY A 367 6.64 -15.73 40.43
CA GLY A 367 7.09 -14.53 41.13
C GLY A 367 6.57 -14.46 42.57
N THR A 368 5.29 -14.72 42.81
CA THR A 368 4.73 -14.78 44.18
C THR A 368 5.45 -15.83 45.03
N VAL A 369 5.64 -17.05 44.51
CA VAL A 369 6.35 -18.12 45.23
C VAL A 369 7.81 -17.71 45.49
N PHE A 370 8.46 -17.02 44.55
CA PHE A 370 9.82 -16.54 44.71
C PHE A 370 9.95 -15.43 45.76
N VAL A 371 8.97 -14.53 45.89
CA VAL A 371 8.90 -13.57 47.01
C VAL A 371 8.84 -14.30 48.35
N GLY A 372 8.00 -15.33 48.44
CA GLY A 372 7.92 -16.21 49.61
C GLY A 372 9.26 -16.90 49.92
N TYR A 373 9.94 -17.42 48.89
CA TYR A 373 11.27 -18.01 49.00
C TYR A 373 12.31 -17.02 49.56
N ILE A 374 12.35 -15.79 49.04
CA ILE A 374 13.27 -14.75 49.50
C ILE A 374 12.99 -14.37 50.95
N GLY A 375 11.72 -14.16 51.30
CA GLY A 375 11.29 -13.86 52.66
C GLY A 375 11.67 -14.96 53.65
N LEU A 376 11.28 -16.20 53.38
CA LEU A 376 11.45 -17.32 54.32
C LEU A 376 12.92 -17.74 54.51
N ASN A 377 13.73 -17.69 53.45
CA ASN A 377 15.15 -18.06 53.53
C ASN A 377 16.02 -16.95 54.13
N PHE A 378 15.78 -15.69 53.74
CA PHE A 378 16.73 -14.60 54.01
C PHE A 378 16.22 -13.54 54.98
N TRP A 379 15.04 -13.72 55.59
CA TRP A 379 14.53 -12.84 56.66
C TRP A 379 15.60 -12.41 57.69
N PRO A 380 16.44 -13.33 58.25
CA PRO A 380 17.46 -12.93 59.21
C PRO A 380 18.50 -11.98 58.63
N LEU A 381 18.87 -12.16 57.35
CA LEU A 381 19.84 -11.31 56.67
C LEU A 381 19.28 -9.92 56.37
N PHE A 382 18.00 -9.84 56.00
CA PHE A 382 17.34 -8.55 55.80
C PHE A 382 17.23 -7.76 57.12
N LYS A 383 16.88 -8.42 58.23
CA LYS A 383 16.86 -7.77 59.57
C LYS A 383 18.23 -7.21 59.96
N GLN A 384 19.31 -7.84 59.50
CA GLN A 384 20.69 -7.40 59.72
C GLN A 384 21.21 -6.43 58.65
N SER A 385 20.37 -5.96 57.72
CA SER A 385 20.76 -5.07 56.61
C SER A 385 21.93 -5.62 55.75
N LYS A 386 22.04 -6.95 55.66
CA LYS A 386 23.08 -7.62 54.88
C LYS A 386 22.72 -7.66 53.39
N ALA A 387 23.74 -7.80 52.55
CA ALA A 387 23.62 -7.84 51.09
C ALA A 387 23.01 -9.17 50.58
N VAL A 388 21.70 -9.36 50.73
CA VAL A 388 20.97 -10.58 50.33
C VAL A 388 21.15 -10.90 48.85
N TYR A 389 21.25 -9.88 47.99
CA TYR A 389 21.44 -10.06 46.54
C TYR A 389 22.66 -10.90 46.15
N LYS A 390 23.65 -11.08 47.04
CA LYS A 390 24.84 -11.92 46.80
C LYS A 390 24.62 -13.40 47.09
N VAL A 391 23.63 -13.73 47.93
CA VAL A 391 23.39 -15.09 48.45
C VAL A 391 22.00 -15.61 48.12
N MET A 392 21.19 -14.85 47.41
CA MET A 392 19.78 -15.18 47.14
C MET A 392 19.54 -16.52 46.41
N TYR A 393 20.55 -17.03 45.71
CA TYR A 393 20.49 -18.34 45.03
C TYR A 393 21.11 -19.48 45.84
N LYS A 394 21.52 -19.24 47.09
CA LYS A 394 22.05 -20.25 48.01
C LYS A 394 21.01 -20.50 49.11
N PRO A 395 20.15 -21.51 48.98
CA PRO A 395 19.02 -21.71 49.89
C PRO A 395 19.50 -22.00 51.32
N MET A 396 18.78 -21.47 52.32
CA MET A 396 19.05 -21.70 53.75
C MET A 396 18.05 -22.65 54.41
N ARG A 397 16.84 -22.75 53.86
CA ARG A 397 15.70 -23.51 54.38
C ARG A 397 14.95 -24.25 53.27
N ILE A 398 14.40 -23.49 52.31
CA ILE A 398 13.62 -24.03 51.19
C ILE A 398 14.53 -24.13 49.97
N MET A 399 14.57 -25.29 49.32
CA MET A 399 15.41 -25.50 48.14
C MET A 399 14.83 -24.78 46.92
N GLN A 400 15.70 -24.28 46.04
CA GLN A 400 15.25 -23.57 44.84
C GLN A 400 14.47 -24.48 43.87
N SER A 401 14.77 -25.78 43.80
CA SER A 401 14.00 -26.74 43.00
C SER A 401 12.54 -26.87 43.45
N GLN A 402 12.27 -26.78 44.76
CA GLN A 402 10.91 -26.80 45.31
C GLN A 402 10.12 -25.55 44.89
N VAL A 403 10.78 -24.39 44.84
CA VAL A 403 10.20 -23.13 44.38
C VAL A 403 9.76 -23.21 42.93
N TRP A 404 10.61 -23.78 42.06
CA TRP A 404 10.25 -24.00 40.66
C TRP A 404 9.07 -24.95 40.52
N LEU A 405 9.06 -26.07 41.27
CA LEU A 405 7.96 -27.04 41.23
C LEU A 405 6.64 -26.40 41.68
N ILE A 406 6.62 -25.70 42.82
CA ILE A 406 5.43 -25.00 43.33
C ILE A 406 4.98 -23.89 42.36
N GLY A 407 5.94 -23.15 41.80
CA GLY A 407 5.66 -22.11 40.81
C GLY A 407 5.00 -22.67 39.55
N VAL A 408 5.50 -23.80 39.01
CA VAL A 408 4.90 -24.49 37.85
C VAL A 408 3.48 -24.96 38.19
N MET A 409 3.27 -25.55 39.38
CA MET A 409 1.92 -25.93 39.82
C MET A 409 0.98 -24.72 39.89
N GLY A 410 1.48 -23.56 40.33
CA GLY A 410 0.73 -22.31 40.34
C GLY A 410 0.37 -21.81 38.94
N VAL A 411 1.28 -21.92 37.96
CA VAL A 411 0.98 -21.59 36.56
C VAL A 411 -0.10 -22.53 36.00
N VAL A 412 0.03 -23.84 36.23
CA VAL A 412 -0.97 -24.83 35.81
C VAL A 412 -2.33 -24.55 36.44
N LEU A 413 -2.36 -24.16 37.72
CA LEU A 413 -3.59 -23.75 38.39
C LEU A 413 -4.24 -22.54 37.71
N LEU A 414 -3.47 -21.49 37.38
CA LEU A 414 -3.99 -20.32 36.67
C LEU A 414 -4.56 -20.67 35.29
N ILE A 415 -3.84 -21.51 34.52
CA ILE A 415 -4.34 -22.01 33.22
C ILE A 415 -5.65 -22.80 33.42
N SER A 416 -5.74 -23.64 34.46
CA SER A 416 -6.93 -24.42 34.77
C SER A 416 -8.13 -23.55 35.18
N LEU A 417 -7.90 -22.45 35.90
CA LEU A 417 -8.96 -21.51 36.28
C LEU A 417 -9.59 -20.84 35.05
N ASN A 418 -8.81 -20.68 33.97
CA ASN A 418 -9.30 -20.19 32.68
C ASN A 418 -9.70 -21.33 31.72
N ARG A 419 -10.08 -22.51 32.25
CA ARG A 419 -10.54 -23.68 31.47
C ARG A 419 -9.58 -24.13 30.37
N PHE A 420 -8.27 -23.92 30.55
CA PHE A 420 -7.25 -24.25 29.55
C PHE A 420 -7.39 -23.48 28.21
N HIS A 421 -8.05 -22.32 28.19
CA HIS A 421 -8.28 -21.53 26.98
C HIS A 421 -6.98 -21.21 26.22
N SER A 422 -5.86 -20.95 26.90
CA SER A 422 -4.56 -20.71 26.27
C SER A 422 -4.07 -21.90 25.42
N ILE A 423 -4.49 -23.13 25.70
CA ILE A 423 -4.16 -24.32 24.88
C ILE A 423 -4.99 -24.33 23.60
N ASP A 424 -6.26 -23.95 23.67
CA ASP A 424 -7.12 -23.81 22.48
C ASP A 424 -6.60 -22.66 21.60
N GLN A 425 -6.18 -21.54 22.19
CA GLN A 425 -5.54 -20.43 21.49
C GLN A 425 -4.24 -20.84 20.79
N ALA A 426 -3.39 -21.65 21.43
CA ALA A 426 -2.17 -22.16 20.80
C ALA A 426 -2.49 -23.02 19.56
N ARG A 427 -3.55 -23.84 19.63
CA ARG A 427 -4.02 -24.66 18.50
C ARG A 427 -4.69 -23.80 17.41
N ALA A 428 -5.51 -22.82 17.78
CA ALA A 428 -6.12 -21.87 16.86
C ALA A 428 -5.03 -21.09 16.08
N GLY A 429 -4.01 -20.62 16.80
CA GLY A 429 -2.89 -19.94 16.20
C GLY A 429 -2.06 -20.82 15.26
N HIS A 430 -1.96 -22.12 15.53
CA HIS A 430 -1.32 -23.05 14.61
C HIS A 430 -2.10 -23.18 13.30
N TYR A 431 -3.42 -23.32 13.39
CA TYR A 431 -4.26 -23.37 12.20
C TYR A 431 -4.29 -22.05 11.43
N ASN A 432 -4.17 -20.90 12.09
CA ASN A 432 -3.94 -19.62 11.40
C ASN A 432 -2.66 -19.65 10.55
N ALA A 433 -1.56 -20.18 11.09
CA ALA A 433 -0.30 -20.27 10.36
C ALA A 433 -0.38 -21.24 9.17
N LEU A 434 -1.16 -22.31 9.27
CA LEU A 434 -1.47 -23.20 8.15
C LEU A 434 -2.38 -22.51 7.12
N GLY A 435 -3.40 -21.77 7.55
CA GLY A 435 -4.25 -20.97 6.67
C GLY A 435 -3.45 -19.92 5.88
N ASP A 436 -2.50 -19.24 6.54
CA ASP A 436 -1.60 -18.28 5.89
C ASP A 436 -0.72 -18.97 4.83
N LEU A 437 -0.21 -20.17 5.12
CA LEU A 437 0.55 -20.99 4.17
C LEU A 437 -0.31 -21.36 2.94
N HIS A 438 -1.51 -21.88 3.16
CA HIS A 438 -2.40 -22.31 2.07
C HIS A 438 -2.97 -21.13 1.27
N THR A 439 -3.10 -19.95 1.89
CA THR A 439 -3.41 -18.71 1.17
C THR A 439 -2.26 -18.31 0.25
N ALA A 440 -1.02 -18.43 0.72
CA ALA A 440 0.18 -18.13 -0.07
C ALA A 440 0.40 -19.13 -1.23
N THR A 441 0.03 -20.40 -1.05
CA THR A 441 0.04 -21.41 -2.13
C THR A 441 -1.19 -21.33 -3.05
N GLN A 442 -2.11 -20.40 -2.80
CA GLN A 442 -3.36 -20.22 -3.55
C GLN A 442 -4.35 -21.40 -3.44
N GLU A 443 -4.18 -22.25 -2.43
CA GLU A 443 -5.07 -23.36 -2.10
C GLU A 443 -6.23 -22.87 -1.21
N TYR A 444 -7.02 -21.95 -1.75
CA TYR A 444 -8.01 -21.17 -1.01
C TYR A 444 -9.04 -22.00 -0.22
N LEU A 445 -9.52 -23.12 -0.78
CA LEU A 445 -10.45 -24.01 -0.08
C LEU A 445 -9.83 -24.60 1.20
N LEU A 446 -8.56 -24.99 1.13
CA LEU A 446 -7.85 -25.57 2.26
C LEU A 446 -7.51 -24.49 3.30
N ALA A 447 -7.14 -23.29 2.83
CA ALA A 447 -6.94 -22.12 3.69
C ALA A 447 -8.21 -21.78 4.49
N GLU A 448 -9.36 -21.78 3.83
CA GLU A 448 -10.66 -21.54 4.47
C GLU A 448 -10.94 -22.55 5.58
N GLN A 449 -10.75 -23.85 5.31
CA GLN A 449 -10.92 -24.91 6.31
C GLN A 449 -10.03 -24.71 7.54
N TYR A 450 -8.75 -24.36 7.33
CA TYR A 450 -7.84 -24.10 8.45
C TYR A 450 -8.24 -22.87 9.26
N TYR A 451 -8.65 -21.77 8.62
CA TYR A 451 -9.14 -20.61 9.37
C TYR A 451 -10.46 -20.90 10.09
N GLN A 452 -11.35 -21.72 9.53
CA GLN A 452 -12.57 -22.17 10.22
C GLN A 452 -12.23 -23.02 11.45
N LEU A 453 -11.30 -23.99 11.33
CA LEU A 453 -10.79 -24.75 12.49
C LEU A 453 -10.17 -23.84 13.57
N ALA A 454 -9.50 -22.76 13.16
CA ALA A 454 -8.98 -21.77 14.09
C ALA A 454 -10.10 -20.99 14.81
N LEU A 455 -11.18 -20.62 14.12
CA LEU A 455 -12.36 -20.00 14.71
C LEU A 455 -13.14 -20.96 15.62
N ASP A 456 -13.23 -22.25 15.29
CA ASP A 456 -13.91 -23.22 16.15
C ASP A 456 -13.24 -23.35 17.52
N LEU A 457 -11.91 -23.16 17.57
CA LEU A 457 -11.12 -23.18 18.79
C LEU A 457 -11.11 -21.83 19.53
N ASP A 458 -11.02 -20.71 18.80
CA ASP A 458 -11.10 -19.35 19.35
C ASP A 458 -12.09 -18.51 18.51
N PHE A 459 -13.37 -18.57 18.88
CA PHE A 459 -14.47 -18.00 18.08
C PHE A 459 -14.37 -16.50 17.81
N GLN A 460 -13.68 -15.74 18.65
CA GLN A 460 -13.57 -14.29 18.47
C GLN A 460 -12.19 -13.89 17.93
N ASN A 461 -11.43 -14.82 17.37
CA ASN A 461 -10.10 -14.59 16.82
C ASN A 461 -10.15 -13.61 15.62
N HIS A 462 -9.50 -12.46 15.79
CA HIS A 462 -9.44 -11.40 14.79
C HIS A 462 -8.74 -11.85 13.50
N LYS A 463 -7.58 -12.51 13.60
CA LYS A 463 -6.79 -12.96 12.45
C LYS A 463 -7.59 -13.87 11.52
N SER A 464 -8.26 -14.89 12.07
CA SER A 464 -9.04 -15.83 11.24
C SER A 464 -10.25 -15.13 10.63
N GLY A 465 -11.00 -14.36 11.41
CA GLY A 465 -12.16 -13.61 10.91
C GLY A 465 -11.78 -12.65 9.79
N PHE A 466 -10.68 -11.90 9.96
CA PHE A 466 -10.18 -10.99 8.95
C PHE A 466 -9.70 -11.72 7.68
N SER A 467 -8.97 -12.83 7.85
CA SER A 467 -8.43 -13.61 6.72
C SER A 467 -9.54 -14.31 5.94
N LEU A 468 -10.54 -14.88 6.62
CA LEU A 468 -11.75 -15.45 6.01
C LEU A 468 -12.57 -14.38 5.28
N ALA A 469 -12.72 -13.19 5.87
CA ALA A 469 -13.42 -12.09 5.21
C ALA A 469 -12.68 -11.66 3.92
N SER A 470 -11.36 -11.56 3.98
CA SER A 470 -10.51 -11.24 2.83
C SER A 470 -10.60 -12.32 1.75
N LEU A 471 -10.63 -13.60 2.14
CA LEU A 471 -10.79 -14.73 1.24
C LEU A 471 -12.17 -14.74 0.57
N ALA A 472 -13.23 -14.53 1.34
CA ALA A 472 -14.60 -14.45 0.86
C ALA A 472 -14.78 -13.29 -0.14
N LEU A 473 -14.20 -12.11 0.13
CA LEU A 473 -14.18 -11.00 -0.83
C LEU A 473 -13.48 -11.36 -2.15
N ARG A 474 -12.35 -12.09 -2.10
CA ARG A 474 -11.66 -12.57 -3.31
C ARG A 474 -12.49 -13.54 -4.13
N GLN A 475 -13.30 -14.37 -3.47
CA GLN A 475 -14.21 -15.33 -4.10
C GLN A 475 -15.53 -14.69 -4.57
N GLY A 476 -15.77 -13.42 -4.23
CA GLY A 476 -17.02 -12.71 -4.53
C GLY A 476 -18.16 -12.99 -3.55
N ASP A 477 -17.92 -13.75 -2.47
CA ASP A 477 -18.88 -14.01 -1.40
C ASP A 477 -18.89 -12.83 -0.41
N ARG A 478 -19.70 -11.84 -0.74
CA ARG A 478 -19.83 -10.58 0.01
C ARG A 478 -20.61 -10.74 1.32
N LEU A 479 -21.58 -11.66 1.36
CA LEU A 479 -22.40 -11.92 2.55
C LEU A 479 -21.56 -12.54 3.66
N SER A 480 -20.82 -13.60 3.36
CA SER A 480 -19.93 -14.25 4.33
C SER A 480 -18.81 -13.30 4.77
N ALA A 481 -18.28 -12.48 3.86
CA ALA A 481 -17.27 -11.47 4.20
C ALA A 481 -17.74 -10.50 5.29
N GLY A 482 -18.98 -10.01 5.21
CA GLY A 482 -19.56 -9.16 6.24
C GLY A 482 -19.62 -9.85 7.61
N ALA A 483 -20.09 -11.09 7.66
CA ALA A 483 -20.16 -11.88 8.89
C ALA A 483 -18.77 -12.10 9.51
N TYR A 484 -17.77 -12.43 8.71
CA TYR A 484 -16.40 -12.66 9.18
C TYR A 484 -15.70 -11.38 9.66
N PHE A 485 -15.92 -10.22 9.00
CA PHE A 485 -15.42 -8.95 9.53
C PHE A 485 -16.11 -8.57 10.84
N GLN A 486 -17.42 -8.78 10.95
CA GLN A 486 -18.14 -8.57 12.20
C GLN A 486 -17.58 -9.47 13.32
N GLN A 487 -17.23 -10.72 12.99
CA GLN A 487 -16.59 -11.64 13.92
C GLN A 487 -15.24 -11.12 14.40
N ALA A 488 -14.40 -10.62 13.49
CA ALA A 488 -13.10 -10.05 13.81
C ALA A 488 -13.20 -8.83 14.76
N LEU A 489 -14.29 -8.05 14.66
CA LEU A 489 -14.53 -6.88 15.52
C LEU A 489 -14.90 -7.22 16.97
N HIS A 490 -15.22 -8.46 17.32
CA HIS A 490 -15.70 -8.79 18.68
C HIS A 490 -14.63 -8.74 19.77
N LYS A 491 -13.40 -9.20 19.49
CA LYS A 491 -12.31 -9.32 20.49
C LYS A 491 -11.29 -8.21 20.38
N ALA A 492 -10.83 -7.92 19.17
CA ALA A 492 -9.84 -6.90 18.88
C ALA A 492 -10.35 -6.01 17.74
N PRO A 493 -11.24 -5.04 18.02
CA PRO A 493 -11.68 -4.10 17.00
C PRO A 493 -10.47 -3.38 16.38
N THR A 494 -10.52 -3.14 15.07
CA THR A 494 -9.45 -2.40 14.35
C THR A 494 -10.08 -1.49 13.30
N PRO A 495 -9.47 -0.34 12.98
CA PRO A 495 -9.93 0.53 11.90
C PRO A 495 -10.09 -0.22 10.57
N GLN A 496 -9.15 -1.12 10.28
CA GLN A 496 -9.15 -1.97 9.08
C GLN A 496 -10.40 -2.86 9.05
N ALA A 497 -10.72 -3.57 10.13
CA ALA A 497 -11.92 -4.41 10.16
C ALA A 497 -13.22 -3.59 10.03
N TYR A 498 -13.28 -2.38 10.60
CA TYR A 498 -14.41 -1.46 10.41
C TYR A 498 -14.55 -1.01 8.94
N ALA A 499 -13.45 -0.65 8.28
CA ALA A 499 -13.47 -0.29 6.86
C ALA A 499 -13.84 -1.48 5.96
N GLY A 500 -13.31 -2.67 6.24
CA GLY A 500 -13.62 -3.91 5.52
C GLY A 500 -15.10 -4.29 5.64
N LEU A 501 -15.66 -4.25 6.86
CA LEU A 501 -17.08 -4.48 7.08
C LEU A 501 -17.94 -3.43 6.37
N SER A 502 -17.56 -2.15 6.45
CA SER A 502 -18.26 -1.08 5.73
C SER A 502 -18.30 -1.35 4.22
N GLN A 503 -17.19 -1.79 3.63
CA GLN A 503 -17.13 -2.16 2.22
C GLN A 503 -18.04 -3.36 1.89
N ALA A 504 -18.04 -4.40 2.72
CA ALA A 504 -18.90 -5.56 2.54
C ALA A 504 -20.40 -5.16 2.59
N LEU A 505 -20.78 -4.31 3.55
CA LEU A 505 -22.15 -3.79 3.67
C LEU A 505 -22.57 -2.96 2.45
N LEU A 506 -21.68 -2.11 1.92
CA LEU A 506 -21.97 -1.33 0.71
C LEU A 506 -22.17 -2.20 -0.51
N ASN A 507 -21.40 -3.29 -0.64
CA ASN A 507 -21.54 -4.24 -1.74
C ASN A 507 -22.89 -4.99 -1.71
N GLU A 508 -23.52 -5.08 -0.52
CA GLU A 508 -24.87 -5.63 -0.30
C GLU A 508 -25.97 -4.55 -0.29
N ASN A 509 -25.65 -3.32 -0.71
CA ASN A 509 -26.56 -2.16 -0.72
C ASN A 509 -27.07 -1.73 0.68
N LEU A 510 -26.40 -2.15 1.76
CA LEU A 510 -26.72 -1.79 3.14
C LEU A 510 -26.01 -0.47 3.54
N PHE A 511 -26.36 0.61 2.83
CA PHE A 511 -25.68 1.91 2.97
C PHE A 511 -25.72 2.47 4.41
N PHE A 512 -26.89 2.45 5.06
CA PHE A 512 -27.02 3.00 6.41
C PHE A 512 -26.22 2.20 7.43
N ASP A 513 -26.20 0.87 7.33
CA ASP A 513 -25.39 0.01 8.19
C ASP A 513 -23.90 0.29 8.03
N ALA A 514 -23.45 0.53 6.79
CA ALA A 514 -22.07 0.93 6.52
C ALA A 514 -21.71 2.27 7.20
N VAL A 515 -22.60 3.26 7.16
CA VAL A 515 -22.44 4.55 7.86
C VAL A 515 -22.42 4.37 9.38
N PHE A 516 -23.36 3.61 9.94
CA PHE A 516 -23.42 3.34 11.38
C PHE A 516 -22.17 2.59 11.86
N ASN A 517 -21.70 1.63 11.07
CA ASN A 517 -20.50 0.86 11.38
C ASN A 517 -19.25 1.75 11.42
N LEU A 518 -19.03 2.64 10.44
CA LEU A 518 -17.91 3.58 10.46
C LEU A 518 -18.01 4.57 11.63
N ARG A 519 -19.21 5.08 11.93
CA ARG A 519 -19.43 5.95 13.10
C ARG A 519 -19.10 5.23 14.41
N LYS A 520 -19.50 3.97 14.55
CA LYS A 520 -19.13 3.13 15.70
C LYS A 520 -17.61 2.95 15.78
N GLY A 521 -16.96 2.69 14.66
CA GLY A 521 -15.50 2.63 14.58
C GLY A 521 -14.83 3.91 15.07
N LEU A 522 -15.32 5.08 14.65
CA LEU A 522 -14.80 6.39 15.06
C LEU A 522 -15.06 6.73 16.54
N GLN A 523 -16.01 6.08 17.22
CA GLN A 523 -16.16 6.21 18.68
C GLN A 523 -14.96 5.57 19.42
N THR A 524 -14.40 4.49 18.88
CA THR A 524 -13.22 3.82 19.43
C THR A 524 -11.91 4.39 18.88
N PHE A 525 -11.88 4.72 17.59
CA PHE A 525 -10.71 5.19 16.86
C PHE A 525 -10.90 6.62 16.38
N THR A 526 -11.04 7.55 17.33
CA THR A 526 -11.37 8.96 17.09
C THR A 526 -10.38 9.72 16.21
N HIS A 527 -9.16 9.18 16.01
CA HIS A 527 -8.11 9.80 15.22
C HIS A 527 -7.76 8.98 13.96
N SER A 528 -8.61 8.05 13.52
CA SER A 528 -8.36 7.33 12.26
C SER A 528 -8.81 8.19 11.07
N GLY A 529 -7.84 8.79 10.37
CA GLY A 529 -8.13 9.57 9.16
C GLY A 529 -8.71 8.73 8.02
N GLU A 530 -8.38 7.44 7.96
CA GLU A 530 -8.90 6.52 6.95
C GLU A 530 -10.39 6.25 7.13
N LEU A 531 -10.85 6.06 8.38
CA LEU A 531 -12.26 5.92 8.69
C LEU A 531 -13.04 7.23 8.45
N HIS A 532 -12.46 8.38 8.81
CA HIS A 532 -13.05 9.68 8.49
C HIS A 532 -13.20 9.87 6.97
N ASN A 533 -12.17 9.55 6.19
CA ASN A 533 -12.21 9.64 4.73
C ASN A 533 -13.33 8.76 4.16
N ASN A 534 -13.40 7.50 4.59
CA ASN A 534 -14.42 6.58 4.11
C ASN A 534 -15.83 7.04 4.49
N LEU A 535 -16.00 7.59 5.70
CA LEU A 535 -17.29 8.12 6.13
C LEU A 535 -17.69 9.37 5.33
N GLY A 536 -16.74 10.29 5.09
CA GLY A 536 -16.93 11.45 4.21
C GLY A 536 -17.32 11.01 2.80
N TYR A 537 -16.62 10.01 2.25
CA TYR A 537 -16.92 9.39 0.96
C TYR A 537 -18.36 8.86 0.90
N LEU A 538 -18.85 8.19 1.96
CA LEU A 538 -20.26 7.76 2.01
C LEU A 538 -21.24 8.93 2.05
N TYR A 539 -20.96 9.99 2.82
CA TYR A 539 -21.84 11.14 2.87
C TYR A 539 -21.95 11.88 1.54
N THR A 540 -20.94 11.82 0.66
CA THR A 540 -21.05 12.38 -0.71
C THR A 540 -22.14 11.74 -1.56
N ARG A 541 -22.56 10.51 -1.22
CA ARG A 541 -23.67 9.80 -1.90
C ARG A 541 -25.05 10.23 -1.39
N THR A 542 -25.11 11.09 -0.37
CA THR A 542 -26.34 11.60 0.24
C THR A 542 -26.50 13.09 -0.01
N ALA A 543 -27.62 13.66 0.41
CA ALA A 543 -27.85 15.11 0.35
C ALA A 543 -27.09 15.92 1.43
N ILE A 544 -26.32 15.27 2.31
CA ILE A 544 -25.71 15.89 3.50
C ILE A 544 -24.26 16.29 3.21
N ALA A 545 -24.10 17.34 2.41
CA ALA A 545 -22.80 17.76 1.90
C ALA A 545 -21.88 18.38 3.00
N ASP A 546 -22.42 19.07 4.01
CA ASP A 546 -21.64 19.59 5.15
C ASP A 546 -20.89 18.51 5.91
N SER A 547 -21.54 17.35 6.11
CA SER A 547 -20.92 16.22 6.79
C SER A 547 -19.78 15.63 5.96
N ALA A 548 -19.94 15.53 4.64
CA ALA A 548 -18.88 15.06 3.77
C ALA A 548 -17.63 15.93 3.87
N TYR A 549 -17.80 17.26 3.77
CA TYR A 549 -16.71 18.23 3.93
C TYR A 549 -16.02 18.10 5.29
N TYR A 550 -16.80 18.12 6.38
CA TYR A 550 -16.29 18.00 7.76
C TYR A 550 -15.43 16.75 7.96
N TYR A 551 -15.91 15.59 7.50
CA TYR A 551 -15.15 14.34 7.65
C TYR A 551 -13.91 14.27 6.76
N PHE A 552 -13.92 14.89 5.58
CA PHE A 552 -12.71 15.00 4.77
C PHE A 552 -11.67 15.94 5.36
N GLU A 553 -12.07 17.04 6.01
CA GLU A 553 -11.12 17.89 6.77
C GLU A 553 -10.49 17.13 7.94
N LEU A 554 -11.30 16.40 8.72
CA LEU A 554 -10.77 15.52 9.78
C LEU A 554 -9.84 14.44 9.22
N ALA A 555 -10.18 13.88 8.06
CA ALA A 555 -9.31 12.93 7.38
C ALA A 555 -7.99 13.57 6.97
N GLN A 556 -8.00 14.79 6.44
CA GLN A 556 -6.77 15.51 6.07
C GLN A 556 -5.87 15.79 7.29
N GLN A 557 -6.45 16.02 8.46
CA GLN A 557 -5.70 16.25 9.71
C GLN A 557 -5.08 14.98 10.29
N HIS A 558 -5.73 13.83 10.11
CA HIS A 558 -5.39 12.60 10.83
C HIS A 558 -4.89 11.43 9.96
N ALA A 559 -5.11 11.45 8.64
CA ALA A 559 -4.76 10.33 7.77
C ALA A 559 -3.25 10.24 7.58
N VAL A 560 -2.74 8.99 7.53
CA VAL A 560 -1.33 8.74 7.19
C VAL A 560 -1.05 9.19 5.75
N ASN A 561 -1.98 8.90 4.83
CA ASN A 561 -1.94 9.39 3.46
C ASN A 561 -2.93 10.54 3.26
N THR A 562 -2.45 11.76 3.51
CA THR A 562 -3.26 12.99 3.36
C THR A 562 -3.64 13.29 1.92
N ASP A 563 -2.93 12.74 0.93
CA ASP A 563 -3.20 12.98 -0.50
C ASP A 563 -4.59 12.45 -0.89
N VAL A 564 -5.03 11.34 -0.30
CA VAL A 564 -6.34 10.71 -0.55
C VAL A 564 -7.47 11.60 -0.01
N ALA A 565 -7.34 12.06 1.23
CA ALA A 565 -8.31 12.94 1.85
C ALA A 565 -8.43 14.27 1.08
N GLU A 566 -7.30 14.84 0.66
CA GLU A 566 -7.28 16.08 -0.10
C GLU A 566 -7.79 15.90 -1.54
N THR A 567 -7.52 14.77 -2.18
CA THR A 567 -8.12 14.38 -3.47
C THR A 567 -9.65 14.40 -3.37
N ASN A 568 -10.20 13.86 -2.27
CA ASN A 568 -11.63 13.87 -2.01
C ASN A 568 -12.19 15.26 -1.69
N LEU A 569 -11.46 16.10 -0.96
CA LEU A 569 -11.82 17.52 -0.78
C LEU A 569 -11.91 18.24 -2.13
N LEU A 570 -10.92 18.05 -3.00
CA LEU A 570 -10.95 18.61 -4.36
C LEU A 570 -12.16 18.07 -5.14
N ALA A 571 -12.44 16.77 -5.08
CA ALA A 571 -13.61 16.19 -5.75
C ALA A 571 -14.93 16.78 -5.22
N PHE A 572 -15.05 16.96 -3.91
CA PHE A 572 -16.19 17.61 -3.26
C PHE A 572 -16.40 19.03 -3.79
N TRP A 573 -15.35 19.86 -3.79
CA TRP A 573 -15.40 21.23 -4.30
C TRP A 573 -15.71 21.29 -5.79
N GLY A 574 -15.13 20.38 -6.59
CA GLY A 574 -15.42 20.29 -8.02
C GLY A 574 -16.90 20.03 -8.29
N LYS A 575 -17.53 19.14 -7.50
CA LYS A 575 -18.97 18.88 -7.58
C LYS A 575 -19.81 20.04 -7.06
N ALA A 576 -19.44 20.65 -5.94
CA ALA A 576 -20.16 21.77 -5.37
C ALA A 576 -20.19 22.98 -6.33
N LEU A 577 -19.04 23.33 -6.90
CA LEU A 577 -18.91 24.49 -7.81
C LEU A 577 -19.50 24.23 -9.19
N ALA A 578 -19.48 22.98 -9.68
CA ALA A 578 -20.14 22.63 -10.93
C ALA A 578 -21.67 22.60 -10.79
N ALA A 579 -22.18 22.41 -9.56
CA ALA A 579 -23.61 22.30 -9.28
C ALA A 579 -24.33 23.64 -9.14
N VAL A 580 -23.63 24.79 -9.17
CA VAL A 580 -24.20 26.14 -8.91
C VAL A 580 -25.39 26.49 -9.81
N ASP A 581 -25.51 25.88 -11.00
CA ASP A 581 -26.65 26.06 -11.92
C ASP A 581 -27.63 24.86 -11.97
N SER A 582 -27.52 23.89 -11.06
CA SER A 582 -28.27 22.62 -11.08
C SER A 582 -29.00 22.32 -9.75
N ALA A 583 -30.15 21.66 -9.81
CA ALA A 583 -30.97 21.26 -8.65
C ALA A 583 -30.38 20.06 -7.87
N ASN A 584 -29.06 20.01 -7.66
CA ASN A 584 -28.37 18.98 -6.90
C ASN A 584 -28.25 19.36 -5.41
N ALA A 585 -28.20 18.39 -4.50
CA ALA A 585 -28.09 18.67 -3.06
C ALA A 585 -26.85 19.51 -2.67
N LEU A 586 -25.74 19.41 -3.42
CA LEU A 586 -24.56 20.24 -3.18
C LEU A 586 -24.74 21.71 -3.57
N SER A 587 -25.69 22.05 -4.47
CA SER A 587 -25.95 23.45 -4.83
C SER A 587 -26.69 24.21 -3.72
N ALA A 588 -27.36 23.48 -2.83
CA ALA A 588 -28.00 24.04 -1.63
C ALA A 588 -27.01 24.59 -0.60
N LEU A 589 -25.72 24.23 -0.70
CA LEU A 589 -24.69 24.73 0.21
C LEU A 589 -24.29 26.18 -0.04
N GLY A 590 -24.64 26.76 -1.20
CA GLY A 590 -24.27 28.14 -1.54
C GLY A 590 -22.76 28.40 -1.64
N LEU A 591 -21.95 27.34 -1.76
CA LEU A 591 -20.49 27.43 -1.86
C LEU A 591 -20.07 28.16 -3.14
N THR A 592 -19.19 29.13 -2.98
CA THR A 592 -18.73 30.02 -4.04
C THR A 592 -17.27 29.77 -4.40
N LYS A 593 -16.85 30.34 -5.56
CA LYS A 593 -15.43 30.37 -5.94
C LYS A 593 -14.55 31.10 -4.92
N SER A 594 -15.10 32.08 -4.18
CA SER A 594 -14.38 32.76 -3.08
C SER A 594 -14.10 31.81 -1.92
N ASP A 595 -15.09 31.05 -1.48
CA ASP A 595 -14.92 30.11 -0.35
C ASP A 595 -13.86 29.05 -0.68
N PHE A 596 -13.87 28.55 -1.92
CA PHE A 596 -12.83 27.64 -2.38
C PHE A 596 -11.43 28.26 -2.33
N ARG A 597 -11.26 29.53 -2.69
CA ARG A 597 -9.95 30.21 -2.64
C ARG A 597 -9.37 30.25 -1.24
N GLU A 598 -10.22 30.38 -0.22
CA GLU A 598 -9.78 30.42 1.18
C GLU A 598 -9.16 29.09 1.64
N THR A 599 -9.54 27.97 1.01
CA THR A 599 -8.99 26.64 1.32
C THR A 599 -7.53 26.46 0.90
N ASN A 600 -7.03 27.29 -0.03
CA ASN A 600 -5.69 27.17 -0.65
C ASN A 600 -5.38 25.80 -1.30
N LEU A 601 -6.40 24.96 -1.58
CA LEU A 601 -6.20 23.61 -2.14
C LEU A 601 -5.50 23.62 -3.51
N LEU A 602 -5.64 24.68 -4.33
CA LEU A 602 -4.93 24.80 -5.60
C LEU A 602 -3.42 25.03 -5.46
N GLN A 603 -2.96 25.52 -4.30
CA GLN A 603 -1.54 25.76 -4.03
C GLN A 603 -0.84 24.50 -3.51
N SER A 604 -1.62 23.52 -3.04
CA SER A 604 -1.09 22.25 -2.55
C SER A 604 -0.55 21.41 -3.70
N THR A 605 0.71 21.00 -3.56
CA THR A 605 1.41 20.16 -4.55
C THR A 605 1.70 18.81 -3.93
N LYS A 606 0.89 17.81 -4.29
CA LYS A 606 1.05 16.41 -3.86
C LYS A 606 1.58 15.55 -4.99
N ALA A 607 2.23 14.43 -4.64
CA ALA A 607 2.82 13.53 -5.64
C ALA A 607 1.80 12.57 -6.28
N SER A 608 0.58 12.50 -5.75
CA SER A 608 -0.48 11.60 -6.24
C SER A 608 -1.05 12.03 -7.60
N LEU A 609 -1.22 11.06 -8.50
CA LEU A 609 -1.90 11.25 -9.79
C LEU A 609 -3.35 11.73 -9.59
N SER A 610 -4.04 11.17 -8.59
CA SER A 610 -5.45 11.48 -8.35
C SER A 610 -5.64 12.90 -7.85
N HIS A 611 -4.76 13.34 -6.96
CA HIS A 611 -4.74 14.71 -6.44
C HIS A 611 -4.53 15.71 -7.57
N GLU A 612 -3.51 15.49 -8.40
CA GLU A 612 -3.18 16.37 -9.51
C GLU A 612 -4.32 16.42 -10.55
N ALA A 613 -4.92 15.27 -10.87
CA ALA A 613 -6.06 15.19 -11.78
C ALA A 613 -7.22 16.08 -11.29
N ASN A 614 -7.57 15.99 -10.00
CA ASN A 614 -8.63 16.79 -9.41
C ASN A 614 -8.26 18.27 -9.30
N ARG A 615 -7.01 18.59 -8.93
CA ARG A 615 -6.53 19.98 -8.81
C ARG A 615 -6.62 20.70 -10.14
N ILE A 616 -6.21 20.05 -11.23
CA ILE A 616 -6.30 20.60 -12.58
C ILE A 616 -7.75 20.76 -13.05
N ALA A 617 -8.62 19.78 -12.78
CA ALA A 617 -10.05 19.90 -13.07
C ALA A 617 -10.68 21.12 -12.35
N LEU A 618 -10.32 21.35 -11.08
CA LEU A 618 -10.82 22.52 -10.33
C LEU A 618 -10.23 23.83 -10.83
N ALA A 619 -8.94 23.86 -11.18
CA ALA A 619 -8.32 25.04 -11.78
C ALA A 619 -9.06 25.48 -13.06
N GLN A 620 -9.44 24.52 -13.91
CA GLN A 620 -10.28 24.77 -15.08
C GLN A 620 -11.66 25.31 -14.71
N LEU A 621 -12.35 24.67 -13.76
CA LEU A 621 -13.70 25.04 -13.34
C LEU A 621 -13.76 26.46 -12.74
N VAL A 622 -12.77 26.80 -11.91
CA VAL A 622 -12.70 28.12 -11.26
C VAL A 622 -12.21 29.19 -12.24
N GLY A 623 -11.43 28.81 -13.25
CA GLY A 623 -10.82 29.73 -14.22
C GLY A 623 -9.48 30.29 -13.74
N GLU A 624 -8.79 29.56 -12.86
CA GLU A 624 -7.51 29.96 -12.27
C GLU A 624 -6.35 29.23 -12.93
N LYS A 625 -5.28 29.99 -13.19
CA LYS A 625 -4.05 29.43 -13.74
C LYS A 625 -3.22 28.80 -12.63
N THR A 626 -2.90 27.53 -12.78
CA THR A 626 -1.98 26.78 -11.93
C THR A 626 -0.97 26.05 -12.81
N LYS A 627 0.14 25.66 -12.21
CA LYS A 627 1.15 24.87 -12.91
C LYS A 627 0.78 23.39 -12.79
N VAL A 628 0.89 22.67 -13.91
CA VAL A 628 0.79 21.21 -13.90
C VAL A 628 2.04 20.65 -13.25
N GLU A 629 1.86 19.90 -12.17
CA GLU A 629 2.97 19.22 -11.52
C GLU A 629 3.25 17.88 -12.21
N LYS A 630 4.54 17.58 -12.36
CA LYS A 630 4.98 16.31 -12.97
C LYS A 630 4.92 15.22 -11.92
N THR A 631 3.88 14.41 -11.98
CA THR A 631 3.70 13.23 -11.14
C THR A 631 4.20 11.97 -11.88
N GLY A 632 4.59 10.94 -11.13
CA GLY A 632 5.14 9.70 -11.70
C GLY A 632 4.06 8.87 -12.37
N LEU A 633 3.82 9.08 -13.67
CA LEU A 633 2.89 8.25 -14.45
C LEU A 633 3.49 6.85 -14.68
N ALA A 634 2.92 5.85 -14.00
CA ALA A 634 3.27 4.44 -14.20
C ALA A 634 2.18 3.75 -15.03
N LEU A 635 2.53 3.34 -16.25
CA LEU A 635 1.65 2.56 -17.12
C LEU A 635 1.99 1.08 -17.00
N ALA A 636 0.96 0.23 -17.00
CA ALA A 636 1.13 -1.21 -17.08
C ALA A 636 1.82 -1.62 -18.39
N SER A 637 2.44 -2.80 -18.41
CA SER A 637 3.19 -3.30 -19.58
C SER A 637 2.32 -3.43 -20.84
N ASP A 638 1.04 -3.77 -20.66
CA ASP A 638 -0.01 -3.86 -21.68
C ASP A 638 -0.66 -2.50 -22.02
N SER A 639 -0.18 -1.42 -21.40
CA SER A 639 -0.70 -0.06 -21.54
C SER A 639 -2.19 0.11 -21.21
N VAL A 640 -2.73 -0.75 -20.34
CA VAL A 640 -4.06 -0.56 -19.75
C VAL A 640 -4.03 0.64 -18.80
N LEU A 641 -5.01 1.53 -18.94
CA LEU A 641 -5.18 2.68 -18.06
C LEU A 641 -6.00 2.28 -16.83
N SER A 642 -5.43 2.55 -15.66
CA SER A 642 -6.23 2.71 -14.46
C SER A 642 -7.06 3.99 -14.56
N VAL A 643 -8.11 4.06 -13.75
CA VAL A 643 -8.98 5.23 -13.64
C VAL A 643 -8.18 6.50 -13.31
N ASN A 644 -7.15 6.37 -12.46
CA ASN A 644 -6.29 7.47 -12.02
C ASN A 644 -5.37 7.95 -13.14
N ASN A 645 -4.77 6.99 -13.89
CA ASN A 645 -3.94 7.31 -15.05
C ASN A 645 -4.74 8.04 -16.12
N PHE A 646 -5.98 7.58 -16.38
CA PHE A 646 -6.87 8.20 -17.35
C PHE A 646 -7.24 9.64 -16.95
N ALA A 647 -7.76 9.86 -15.75
CA ALA A 647 -8.19 11.19 -15.32
C ALA A 647 -7.03 12.19 -15.31
N TYR A 648 -5.85 11.78 -14.83
CA TYR A 648 -4.64 12.60 -14.88
C TYR A 648 -4.28 12.99 -16.31
N LEU A 649 -4.11 12.01 -17.21
CA LEU A 649 -3.73 12.26 -18.61
C LEU A 649 -4.75 13.13 -19.34
N TYR A 650 -6.04 12.84 -19.15
CA TYR A 650 -7.11 13.55 -19.83
C TYR A 650 -7.19 15.02 -19.37
N ASN A 651 -7.28 15.25 -18.06
CA ASN A 651 -7.44 16.61 -17.51
C ASN A 651 -6.19 17.47 -17.79
N THR A 652 -4.99 16.92 -17.59
CA THR A 652 -3.74 17.66 -17.82
C THR A 652 -3.55 18.03 -19.29
N ASN A 653 -3.84 17.11 -20.21
CA ASN A 653 -3.76 17.39 -21.64
C ASN A 653 -4.79 18.43 -22.07
N GLN A 654 -6.03 18.34 -21.57
CA GLN A 654 -7.07 19.32 -21.86
C GLN A 654 -6.71 20.72 -21.32
N TYR A 655 -6.04 20.78 -20.17
CA TYR A 655 -5.60 22.02 -19.54
C TYR A 655 -4.38 22.66 -20.21
N ALA A 656 -3.31 21.88 -20.40
CA ALA A 656 -2.03 22.38 -20.89
C ALA A 656 -1.93 22.37 -22.42
N GLN A 657 -2.78 21.59 -23.10
CA GLN A 657 -2.73 21.34 -24.55
C GLN A 657 -1.33 20.88 -25.00
N ASP A 658 -0.75 19.95 -24.25
CA ASP A 658 0.61 19.48 -24.47
C ASP A 658 0.71 18.58 -25.71
N THR A 659 1.20 19.18 -26.79
CA THR A 659 1.40 18.50 -28.08
C THR A 659 2.34 17.29 -28.02
N SER A 660 3.18 17.18 -26.97
CA SER A 660 4.10 16.04 -26.82
C SER A 660 3.39 14.74 -26.44
N LEU A 661 2.16 14.81 -25.93
CA LEU A 661 1.35 13.64 -25.54
C LEU A 661 0.64 12.96 -26.72
N ALA A 662 0.60 13.58 -27.89
CA ALA A 662 -0.10 13.06 -29.06
C ALA A 662 0.32 11.61 -29.46
N PRO A 663 1.62 11.25 -29.50
CA PRO A 663 2.05 9.88 -29.76
C PRO A 663 1.60 8.88 -28.69
N LEU A 664 1.53 9.32 -27.43
CA LEU A 664 1.07 8.47 -26.32
C LEU A 664 -0.42 8.16 -26.46
N PHE A 665 -1.27 9.16 -26.72
CA PHE A 665 -2.70 8.93 -26.95
C PHE A 665 -2.95 8.01 -28.14
N ARG A 666 -2.24 8.22 -29.25
CA ARG A 666 -2.30 7.31 -30.40
C ARG A 666 -1.94 5.87 -30.03
N LYS A 667 -0.90 5.67 -29.20
CA LYS A 667 -0.55 4.33 -28.69
C LYS A 667 -1.67 3.75 -27.82
N LEU A 668 -2.19 4.51 -26.86
CA LEU A 668 -3.23 4.07 -25.91
C LEU A 668 -4.56 3.71 -26.58
N ILE A 669 -4.90 4.39 -27.68
CA ILE A 669 -6.07 4.10 -28.51
C ILE A 669 -5.85 2.80 -29.30
N ASN A 670 -4.69 2.66 -29.93
CA ASN A 670 -4.41 1.55 -30.85
C ASN A 670 -4.16 0.21 -30.15
N THR A 671 -3.92 0.19 -28.83
CA THR A 671 -3.76 -1.07 -28.08
C THR A 671 -5.06 -1.85 -27.93
N GLY A 672 -6.23 -1.21 -28.12
CA GLY A 672 -7.55 -1.85 -27.97
C GLY A 672 -7.94 -2.18 -26.53
N ASN A 673 -7.01 -2.15 -25.59
CA ASN A 673 -7.22 -2.51 -24.18
C ASN A 673 -7.96 -1.42 -23.38
N ASN A 674 -8.09 -0.20 -23.91
CA ASN A 674 -8.67 0.97 -23.23
C ASN A 674 -10.09 1.31 -23.73
N GLY A 675 -10.88 0.30 -24.09
CA GLY A 675 -12.21 0.48 -24.70
C GLY A 675 -13.17 1.37 -23.90
N ASN A 676 -13.10 1.32 -22.57
CA ASN A 676 -13.95 2.13 -21.67
C ASN A 676 -13.70 3.64 -21.78
N PHE A 677 -12.54 4.04 -22.27
CA PHE A 677 -12.11 5.45 -22.40
C PHE A 677 -11.90 5.86 -23.86
N TYR A 678 -12.32 5.03 -24.82
CA TYR A 678 -11.95 5.20 -26.22
C TYR A 678 -12.35 6.57 -26.78
N ASN A 679 -13.59 7.01 -26.53
CA ASN A 679 -14.11 8.26 -27.07
C ASN A 679 -13.42 9.48 -26.46
N GLU A 680 -13.16 9.42 -25.17
CA GLU A 680 -12.49 10.43 -24.38
C GLU A 680 -11.01 10.55 -24.81
N LEU A 681 -10.34 9.42 -25.01
CA LEU A 681 -8.97 9.39 -25.52
C LEU A 681 -8.87 9.97 -26.93
N GLN A 682 -9.86 9.77 -27.80
CA GLN A 682 -9.91 10.40 -29.12
C GLN A 682 -10.04 11.92 -29.02
N VAL A 683 -10.90 12.42 -28.13
CA VAL A 683 -11.02 13.86 -27.87
C VAL A 683 -9.70 14.41 -27.33
N ALA A 684 -9.09 13.78 -26.34
CA ALA A 684 -7.78 14.18 -25.81
C ALA A 684 -6.69 14.14 -26.89
N TYR A 685 -6.70 13.14 -27.76
CA TYR A 685 -5.78 13.05 -28.89
C TYR A 685 -5.95 14.23 -29.85
N ALA A 686 -7.19 14.61 -30.16
CA ALA A 686 -7.48 15.78 -30.97
C ALA A 686 -6.97 17.08 -30.31
N TYR A 687 -7.13 17.25 -29.00
CA TYR A 687 -6.57 18.39 -28.26
C TYR A 687 -5.05 18.45 -28.34
N ALA A 688 -4.37 17.30 -28.27
CA ALA A 688 -2.91 17.24 -28.38
C ALA A 688 -2.42 17.55 -29.81
N GLU A 689 -3.18 17.17 -30.84
CA GLU A 689 -2.83 17.48 -32.23
C GLU A 689 -3.25 18.89 -32.66
N TYR A 690 -4.24 19.53 -32.05
CA TYR A 690 -4.81 20.79 -32.54
C TYR A 690 -3.76 21.91 -32.71
N ASN A 691 -2.80 22.04 -31.80
CA ASN A 691 -1.73 23.05 -31.92
C ASN A 691 -0.54 22.60 -32.81
N ARG A 692 -0.49 21.32 -33.19
CA ARG A 692 0.61 20.69 -33.96
C ARG A 692 0.24 20.46 -35.42
N ASP A 693 -0.89 19.81 -35.67
CA ASP A 693 -1.49 19.53 -36.96
C ASP A 693 -3.02 19.60 -36.83
N LYS A 694 -3.57 20.77 -37.20
CA LYS A 694 -5.01 21.02 -37.08
C LYS A 694 -5.83 20.03 -37.92
N ILE A 695 -5.34 19.62 -39.09
CA ILE A 695 -6.07 18.66 -39.93
C ILE A 695 -6.16 17.30 -39.27
N ALA A 696 -5.08 16.83 -38.64
CA ALA A 696 -5.16 15.59 -37.87
C ALA A 696 -6.21 15.71 -36.75
N ALA A 697 -6.22 16.83 -36.02
CA ALA A 697 -7.20 17.08 -34.96
C ALA A 697 -8.66 17.09 -35.48
N PHE A 698 -8.91 17.79 -36.58
CA PHE A 698 -10.23 17.83 -37.22
C PHE A 698 -10.65 16.46 -37.75
N ASP A 699 -9.72 15.69 -38.32
CA ASP A 699 -9.97 14.34 -38.82
C ASP A 699 -10.34 13.36 -37.71
N ILE A 700 -9.67 13.43 -36.56
CA ILE A 700 -9.98 12.61 -35.39
C ILE A 700 -11.43 12.87 -34.94
N LEU A 701 -11.81 14.14 -34.74
CA LEU A 701 -13.16 14.50 -34.30
C LEU A 701 -14.23 14.18 -35.37
N ALA A 702 -13.92 14.42 -36.64
CA ALA A 702 -14.83 14.13 -37.74
C ALA A 702 -15.08 12.61 -37.88
N ALA A 703 -14.03 11.80 -37.84
CA ALA A 703 -14.15 10.34 -37.90
C ALA A 703 -15.05 9.80 -36.77
N GLN A 704 -14.89 10.34 -35.57
CA GLN A 704 -15.71 9.96 -34.42
C GLN A 704 -17.19 10.35 -34.61
N THR A 705 -17.46 11.58 -35.08
CA THR A 705 -18.82 12.13 -35.20
C THR A 705 -19.63 11.57 -36.37
N VAL A 706 -18.96 11.15 -37.45
CA VAL A 706 -19.60 10.50 -38.60
C VAL A 706 -19.93 9.04 -38.28
N ALA A 707 -19.06 8.36 -37.51
CA ALA A 707 -19.24 6.96 -37.16
C ALA A 707 -20.31 6.71 -36.09
N ASP A 708 -20.57 7.68 -35.19
CA ASP A 708 -21.51 7.52 -34.07
C ASP A 708 -22.31 8.81 -33.78
N THR A 709 -23.64 8.69 -33.85
CA THR A 709 -24.57 9.77 -33.55
C THR A 709 -25.00 9.84 -32.08
N SER A 710 -24.53 8.91 -31.25
CA SER A 710 -24.90 8.79 -29.84
C SER A 710 -24.46 10.00 -28.99
N LYS A 711 -25.01 10.09 -27.77
CA LYS A 711 -24.59 11.10 -26.79
C LYS A 711 -23.10 11.01 -26.42
N LYS A 712 -22.44 9.86 -26.65
CA LYS A 712 -21.02 9.66 -26.31
C LYS A 712 -20.08 10.56 -27.11
N VAL A 713 -20.49 10.94 -28.33
CA VAL A 713 -19.69 11.77 -29.25
C VAL A 713 -20.16 13.23 -29.28
N ALA A 714 -21.10 13.61 -28.40
CA ALA A 714 -21.63 14.97 -28.34
C ALA A 714 -20.53 16.01 -28.09
N LEU A 715 -19.59 15.72 -27.19
CA LEU A 715 -18.45 16.60 -26.91
C LEU A 715 -17.57 16.78 -28.14
N ALA A 716 -17.19 15.69 -28.81
CA ALA A 716 -16.38 15.76 -30.03
C ALA A 716 -17.07 16.58 -31.13
N ARG A 717 -18.40 16.47 -31.27
CA ARG A 717 -19.20 17.26 -32.22
C ARG A 717 -19.19 18.75 -31.87
N GLN A 718 -19.38 19.08 -30.59
CA GLN A 718 -19.35 20.46 -30.10
C GLN A 718 -17.96 21.07 -30.28
N THR A 719 -16.89 20.35 -29.91
CA THR A 719 -15.50 20.77 -30.12
C THR A 719 -15.21 21.00 -31.60
N LEU A 720 -15.62 20.07 -32.47
CA LEU A 720 -15.46 20.21 -33.92
C LEU A 720 -16.13 21.48 -34.45
N GLN A 721 -17.39 21.70 -34.11
CA GLN A 721 -18.14 22.89 -34.54
C GLN A 721 -17.51 24.18 -34.02
N PHE A 722 -17.12 24.20 -32.74
CA PHE A 722 -16.51 25.35 -32.11
C PHE A 722 -15.15 25.69 -32.74
N TRP A 723 -14.28 24.69 -32.96
CA TRP A 723 -12.99 24.92 -33.61
C TRP A 723 -13.13 25.36 -35.07
N LEU A 724 -14.09 24.82 -35.83
CA LEU A 724 -14.35 25.29 -37.19
C LEU A 724 -14.77 26.77 -37.22
N LEU A 725 -15.60 27.18 -36.27
CA LEU A 725 -15.97 28.59 -36.12
C LEU A 725 -14.78 29.45 -35.73
N ARG A 726 -13.93 28.98 -34.82
CA ARG A 726 -12.70 29.67 -34.39
C ARG A 726 -11.72 29.88 -35.55
N GLU A 727 -11.46 28.84 -36.35
CA GLU A 727 -10.55 28.97 -37.50
C GLU A 727 -11.10 29.96 -38.55
N ARG A 728 -12.44 30.04 -38.70
CA ARG A 728 -13.07 31.00 -39.60
C ARG A 728 -12.89 32.44 -39.13
N THR A 729 -12.95 32.70 -37.83
CA THR A 729 -12.77 34.06 -37.29
C THR A 729 -11.30 34.49 -37.24
N GLU A 730 -10.36 33.56 -37.05
CA GLU A 730 -8.92 33.84 -37.00
C GLU A 730 -8.26 34.01 -38.40
N GLU A 731 -8.98 33.76 -39.51
CA GLU A 731 -8.46 33.85 -40.89
C GLU A 731 -7.79 35.20 -41.21
N ALA A 732 -8.33 36.31 -40.68
CA ALA A 732 -7.81 37.66 -40.89
C ALA A 732 -6.40 37.89 -40.29
N ALA A 733 -6.00 37.12 -39.27
CA ALA A 733 -4.70 37.26 -38.61
C ALA A 733 -3.54 36.65 -39.43
N THR A 734 -3.84 35.86 -40.47
CA THR A 734 -2.82 35.12 -41.26
C THR A 734 -2.12 35.97 -42.34
N ALA A 735 -2.60 37.20 -42.59
CA ALA A 735 -2.08 38.07 -43.65
C ALA A 735 -0.61 38.47 -43.47
N ASN A 736 -0.15 38.66 -42.23
CA ASN A 736 1.26 38.97 -41.96
C ASN A 736 2.16 37.72 -42.03
N LEU A 737 1.62 36.54 -41.73
CA LEU A 737 2.35 35.27 -41.73
C LEU A 737 2.76 34.86 -43.15
N THR A 738 1.94 35.16 -44.16
CA THR A 738 2.26 34.83 -45.55
C THR A 738 3.55 35.50 -46.03
N LYS A 739 3.94 36.65 -45.48
CA LYS A 739 5.14 37.41 -45.90
C LYS A 739 6.45 36.72 -45.52
N SER A 740 6.47 35.89 -44.47
CA SER A 740 7.68 35.21 -43.99
C SER A 740 7.90 33.80 -44.55
N LEU A 741 6.93 33.25 -45.31
CA LEU A 741 7.04 31.91 -45.88
C LEU A 741 7.97 31.89 -47.10
N THR A 742 9.10 31.20 -47.00
CA THR A 742 10.12 31.14 -48.06
C THR A 742 10.59 29.72 -48.37
N THR A 743 10.62 28.84 -47.38
CA THR A 743 11.05 27.44 -47.55
C THR A 743 9.86 26.49 -47.60
N GLU A 744 10.10 25.28 -48.12
CA GLU A 744 9.10 24.21 -48.14
C GLU A 744 8.64 23.83 -46.72
N ALA A 745 9.56 23.80 -45.76
CA ALA A 745 9.24 23.52 -44.35
C ALA A 745 8.32 24.60 -43.75
N ASP A 746 8.52 25.87 -44.12
CA ASP A 746 7.66 26.97 -43.66
C ASP A 746 6.23 26.79 -44.19
N PHE A 747 6.07 26.48 -45.48
CA PHE A 747 4.76 26.24 -46.08
C PHE A 747 4.07 25.02 -45.49
N LEU A 748 4.76 23.89 -45.33
CA LEU A 748 4.18 22.70 -44.72
C LEU A 748 3.76 22.96 -43.27
N THR A 749 4.54 23.71 -42.50
CA THR A 749 4.20 24.08 -41.12
C THR A 749 3.02 25.04 -41.08
N ALA A 750 2.99 26.04 -41.96
CA ALA A 750 1.88 27.00 -42.06
C ALA A 750 0.57 26.31 -42.45
N LEU A 751 0.61 25.37 -43.39
CA LEU A 751 -0.56 24.59 -43.82
C LEU A 751 -1.06 23.64 -42.73
N ARG A 752 -0.19 23.09 -41.89
CA ARG A 752 -0.61 22.29 -40.72
C ARG A 752 -1.27 23.14 -39.63
N LYS A 753 -0.78 24.36 -39.40
CA LYS A 753 -1.26 25.26 -38.33
C LYS A 753 -2.42 26.17 -38.74
N HIS A 754 -2.58 26.44 -40.02
CA HIS A 754 -3.62 27.31 -40.60
C HIS A 754 -4.19 26.69 -41.88
N PRO A 755 -4.74 25.48 -41.79
CA PRO A 755 -5.10 24.69 -42.96
C PRO A 755 -6.28 25.26 -43.76
N PHE A 756 -7.07 26.14 -43.15
CA PHE A 756 -8.28 26.71 -43.74
C PHE A 756 -8.09 28.17 -44.18
N SER A 757 -6.88 28.72 -44.04
CA SER A 757 -6.55 30.07 -44.51
C SER A 757 -6.43 30.06 -46.03
N LEU A 758 -7.35 30.77 -46.70
CA LEU A 758 -7.35 30.87 -48.16
C LEU A 758 -6.04 31.45 -48.69
N GLN A 759 -5.49 32.46 -48.01
CA GLN A 759 -4.27 33.15 -48.43
C GLN A 759 -3.04 32.23 -48.40
N ILE A 760 -2.91 31.41 -47.34
CA ILE A 760 -1.82 30.45 -47.21
C ILE A 760 -1.97 29.35 -48.26
N LEU A 761 -3.19 28.82 -48.45
CA LEU A 761 -3.47 27.79 -49.46
C LEU A 761 -3.14 28.27 -50.88
N GLN A 762 -3.56 29.47 -51.26
CA GLN A 762 -3.27 30.04 -52.58
C GLN A 762 -1.76 30.24 -52.79
N LYS A 763 -1.06 30.83 -51.81
CA LYS A 763 0.38 31.07 -51.90
C LYS A 763 1.18 29.77 -51.94
N ALA A 764 0.79 28.78 -51.12
CA ALA A 764 1.40 27.45 -51.14
C ALA A 764 1.18 26.74 -52.48
N THR A 765 -0.02 26.87 -53.06
CA THR A 765 -0.35 26.30 -54.37
C THR A 765 0.61 26.80 -55.44
N VAL A 766 0.84 28.11 -55.50
CA VAL A 766 1.83 28.71 -56.42
C VAL A 766 3.23 28.17 -56.14
N PHE A 767 3.66 28.14 -54.88
CA PHE A 767 5.01 27.67 -54.50
C PHE A 767 5.28 26.22 -54.89
N PHE A 768 4.36 25.30 -54.57
CA PHE A 768 4.53 23.88 -54.88
C PHE A 768 4.39 23.58 -56.37
N ASN A 769 3.53 24.31 -57.10
CA ASN A 769 3.44 24.18 -58.55
C ASN A 769 4.75 24.60 -59.23
N GLN A 770 5.37 25.70 -58.78
CA GLN A 770 6.67 26.16 -59.30
C GLN A 770 7.83 25.17 -59.05
N ARG A 771 7.70 24.32 -58.02
CA ARG A 771 8.68 23.27 -57.68
C ARG A 771 8.37 21.90 -58.29
N ASN A 772 7.43 21.81 -59.23
CA ASN A 772 6.96 20.54 -59.81
C ASN A 772 6.42 19.54 -58.76
N GLN A 773 5.81 20.05 -57.68
CA GLN A 773 5.14 19.26 -56.64
C GLN A 773 3.63 19.56 -56.54
N PRO A 774 2.87 19.64 -57.65
CA PRO A 774 1.46 20.08 -57.63
C PRO A 774 0.51 19.16 -56.86
N LYS A 775 0.88 17.89 -56.66
CA LYS A 775 0.11 16.92 -55.85
C LYS A 775 0.05 17.30 -54.38
N ILE A 776 1.10 17.93 -53.84
CA ILE A 776 1.15 18.37 -52.44
C ILE A 776 0.11 19.47 -52.21
N ALA A 777 0.11 20.49 -53.06
CA ALA A 777 -0.89 21.57 -53.01
C ALA A 777 -2.32 21.06 -53.15
N TYR A 778 -2.55 20.13 -54.09
CA TYR A 778 -3.86 19.51 -54.28
C TYR A 778 -4.38 18.80 -53.03
N GLN A 779 -3.53 18.04 -52.33
CA GLN A 779 -3.92 17.35 -51.10
C GLN A 779 -4.34 18.33 -49.99
N PHE A 780 -3.63 19.45 -49.83
CA PHE A 780 -3.98 20.45 -48.82
C PHE A 780 -5.28 21.18 -49.14
N ILE A 781 -5.53 21.49 -50.42
CA ILE A 781 -6.81 22.07 -50.84
C ILE A 781 -7.97 21.09 -50.60
N LEU A 782 -7.79 19.79 -50.92
CA LEU A 782 -8.78 18.77 -50.61
C LEU A 782 -9.06 18.67 -49.11
N ASN A 783 -8.03 18.65 -48.28
CA ASN A 783 -8.17 18.61 -46.82
C ASN A 783 -8.96 19.82 -46.30
N ALA A 784 -8.72 21.02 -46.86
CA ALA A 784 -9.48 22.22 -46.51
C ALA A 784 -10.95 22.15 -46.96
N LEU A 785 -11.21 21.64 -48.17
CA LEU A 785 -12.55 21.51 -48.73
C LEU A 785 -13.45 20.55 -47.95
N ARG A 786 -12.89 19.52 -47.31
CA ARG A 786 -13.65 18.59 -46.45
C ARG A 786 -14.42 19.31 -45.33
N PHE A 787 -13.89 20.44 -44.86
CA PHE A 787 -14.43 21.20 -43.74
C PHE A 787 -14.98 22.59 -44.15
N ARG A 788 -14.55 23.14 -45.29
CA ARG A 788 -14.95 24.47 -45.81
C ARG A 788 -15.48 24.44 -47.24
N ARG A 789 -16.37 23.51 -47.55
CA ARG A 789 -17.04 23.44 -48.87
C ARG A 789 -17.94 24.64 -49.15
N ASP A 790 -18.26 25.43 -48.13
CA ASP A 790 -19.05 26.66 -48.19
C ASP A 790 -18.27 27.89 -48.70
N SER A 791 -16.94 27.77 -48.91
CA SER A 791 -16.09 28.88 -49.36
C SER A 791 -15.94 28.90 -50.90
N PRO A 792 -16.54 29.88 -51.61
CA PRO A 792 -16.45 29.94 -53.07
C PRO A 792 -15.02 30.12 -53.57
N GLU A 793 -14.20 30.91 -52.88
CA GLU A 793 -12.81 31.17 -53.28
C GLU A 793 -11.90 29.95 -53.09
N LEU A 794 -12.20 29.10 -52.10
CA LEU A 794 -11.49 27.84 -51.93
C LEU A 794 -11.84 26.85 -53.06
N VAL A 795 -13.12 26.79 -53.44
CA VAL A 795 -13.59 25.98 -54.59
C VAL A 795 -12.97 26.47 -55.90
N LYS A 796 -12.89 27.79 -56.12
CA LYS A 796 -12.16 28.37 -57.28
C LYS A 796 -10.69 27.92 -57.28
N THR A 797 -10.01 27.99 -56.15
CA THR A 797 -8.60 27.57 -56.01
C THR A 797 -8.43 26.07 -56.32
N TYR A 798 -9.37 25.23 -55.87
CA TYR A 798 -9.41 23.80 -56.18
C TYR A 798 -9.59 23.51 -57.67
N ILE A 799 -10.53 24.17 -58.34
CA ILE A 799 -10.80 23.99 -59.76
C ILE A 799 -9.54 24.31 -60.59
N LEU A 800 -8.88 25.43 -60.30
CA LEU A 800 -7.64 25.81 -61.00
C LEU A 800 -6.52 24.78 -60.76
N GLN A 801 -6.40 24.22 -59.55
CA GLN A 801 -5.42 23.18 -59.26
C GLN A 801 -5.73 21.84 -59.96
N CYS A 802 -7.02 21.48 -60.08
CA CYS A 802 -7.44 20.28 -60.83
C CYS A 802 -7.07 20.40 -62.30
N ILE A 803 -7.33 21.56 -62.93
CA ILE A 803 -6.93 21.82 -64.32
C ILE A 803 -5.42 21.71 -64.47
N HIS A 804 -4.64 22.31 -63.56
CA HIS A 804 -3.18 22.23 -63.58
C HIS A 804 -2.66 20.78 -63.51
N LEU A 805 -3.33 19.92 -62.74
CA LEU A 805 -3.05 18.48 -62.65
C LEU A 805 -3.67 17.63 -63.77
N ARG A 806 -4.39 18.25 -64.73
CA ARG A 806 -5.13 17.59 -65.82
C ARG A 806 -6.26 16.66 -65.34
N LEU A 807 -6.82 16.95 -64.17
CA LEU A 807 -7.96 16.27 -63.55
C LEU A 807 -9.27 16.97 -63.98
N THR A 808 -9.62 16.86 -65.27
CA THR A 808 -10.74 17.61 -65.86
C THR A 808 -12.09 17.28 -65.24
N ASP A 809 -12.35 16.01 -64.93
CA ASP A 809 -13.65 15.57 -64.39
C ASP A 809 -13.92 16.18 -63.01
N PHE A 810 -12.89 16.21 -62.16
CA PHE A 810 -12.94 16.85 -60.83
C PHE A 810 -13.09 18.38 -60.93
N ALA A 811 -12.49 19.00 -61.95
CA ALA A 811 -12.63 20.43 -62.18
C ALA A 811 -14.06 20.78 -62.64
N GLU A 812 -14.69 19.94 -63.46
CA GLU A 812 -16.08 20.09 -63.88
C GLU A 812 -17.08 19.87 -62.74
N GLU A 813 -16.82 18.92 -61.84
CA GLU A 813 -17.58 18.76 -60.60
C GLU A 813 -17.48 20.01 -59.72
N GLY A 814 -16.26 20.52 -59.51
CA GLY A 814 -16.04 21.74 -58.75
C GLY A 814 -16.77 22.96 -59.33
N LEU A 815 -16.91 23.08 -60.65
CA LEU A 815 -17.69 24.14 -61.28
C LEU A 815 -19.19 24.06 -60.93
N ARG A 816 -19.74 22.85 -60.78
CA ARG A 816 -21.14 22.67 -60.34
C ARG A 816 -21.32 23.14 -58.91
N ASP A 817 -20.38 22.79 -58.03
CA ASP A 817 -20.38 23.27 -56.64
C ASP A 817 -20.25 24.80 -56.58
N LEU A 818 -19.36 25.38 -57.39
CA LEU A 818 -19.16 26.83 -57.44
C LEU A 818 -20.41 27.59 -57.90
N PHE A 819 -21.14 27.03 -58.87
CA PHE A 819 -22.39 27.62 -59.36
C PHE A 819 -23.44 27.72 -58.23
N ALA A 820 -23.50 26.71 -57.34
CA ALA A 820 -24.42 26.73 -56.20
C ALA A 820 -24.02 27.73 -55.09
N LEU A 821 -22.76 28.17 -55.06
CA LEU A 821 -22.18 28.99 -53.99
C LEU A 821 -21.98 30.47 -54.35
N THR A 822 -22.09 30.85 -55.63
CA THR A 822 -21.74 32.20 -56.12
C THR A 822 -22.87 32.91 -56.84
N SER A 823 -22.75 34.24 -56.98
CA SER A 823 -23.62 35.01 -57.86
C SER A 823 -23.38 34.62 -59.32
N PHE A 824 -24.41 34.75 -60.17
CA PHE A 824 -24.29 34.45 -61.60
C PHE A 824 -23.15 35.24 -62.26
N THR A 825 -22.94 36.49 -61.86
CA THR A 825 -21.86 37.37 -62.35
C THR A 825 -20.47 36.87 -61.96
N ASP A 826 -20.29 36.41 -60.73
CA ASP A 826 -18.99 35.90 -60.25
C ASP A 826 -18.66 34.56 -60.91
N TYR A 827 -19.65 33.69 -61.06
CA TYR A 827 -19.52 32.41 -61.76
C TYR A 827 -19.09 32.60 -63.21
N GLN A 828 -19.77 33.47 -63.97
CA GLN A 828 -19.43 33.75 -65.37
C GLN A 828 -18.04 34.35 -65.52
N SER A 829 -17.63 35.20 -64.58
CA SER A 829 -16.28 35.79 -64.57
C SER A 829 -15.21 34.72 -64.35
N PHE A 830 -15.44 33.79 -63.42
CA PHE A 830 -14.53 32.69 -63.17
C PHE A 830 -14.51 31.64 -64.31
N LEU A 831 -15.65 31.35 -64.92
CA LEU A 831 -15.77 30.39 -66.02
C LEU A 831 -14.89 30.78 -67.22
N LYS A 832 -14.75 32.09 -67.51
CA LYS A 832 -13.82 32.58 -68.54
C LYS A 832 -12.36 32.24 -68.22
N ILE A 833 -11.96 32.40 -66.95
CA ILE A 833 -10.62 32.05 -66.47
C ILE A 833 -10.39 30.54 -66.65
N TYR A 834 -11.35 29.72 -66.22
CA TYR A 834 -11.33 28.26 -66.39
C TYR A 834 -11.14 27.84 -67.86
N GLN A 835 -11.97 28.38 -68.76
CA GLN A 835 -11.93 28.06 -70.19
C GLN A 835 -10.58 28.47 -70.82
N SER A 836 -10.01 29.61 -70.42
CA SER A 836 -8.70 30.04 -70.91
C SER A 836 -7.58 29.07 -70.51
N GLN A 837 -7.57 28.58 -69.27
CA GLN A 837 -6.56 27.64 -68.78
C GLN A 837 -6.70 26.26 -69.42
N ARG A 838 -7.95 25.79 -69.62
CA ARG A 838 -8.23 24.54 -70.32
C ARG A 838 -7.73 24.58 -71.77
N ALA A 839 -7.98 25.68 -72.49
CA ALA A 839 -7.52 25.85 -73.87
C ALA A 839 -5.97 25.87 -73.99
N LEU A 840 -5.27 26.46 -73.00
CA LEU A 840 -3.80 26.43 -72.94
C LEU A 840 -3.26 24.99 -72.81
N ILE A 841 -3.86 24.17 -71.94
CA ILE A 841 -3.45 22.77 -71.75
C ILE A 841 -3.78 21.91 -72.97
N GLU A 842 -4.93 22.13 -73.62
CA GLU A 842 -5.32 21.45 -74.86
C GLU A 842 -4.35 21.80 -76.01
N LYS A 843 -3.86 23.05 -76.08
CA LYS A 843 -2.86 23.49 -77.05
C LYS A 843 -1.48 22.89 -76.80
N GLU A 844 -1.03 22.82 -75.54
CA GLU A 844 0.22 22.12 -75.17
C GLU A 844 0.15 20.63 -75.53
N ARG A 845 -1.00 19.98 -75.34
CA ARG A 845 -1.23 18.58 -75.70
C ARG A 845 -1.13 18.34 -77.21
N GLY A 846 -1.56 19.31 -78.03
CA GLY A 846 -1.45 19.27 -79.48
C GLY A 846 -0.04 19.56 -80.04
N SER A 847 0.88 20.09 -79.23
CA SER A 847 2.28 20.34 -79.62
C SER A 847 3.26 19.19 -79.30
N PHE A 848 2.79 18.14 -78.61
CA PHE A 848 3.56 16.92 -78.29
C PHE A 848 3.06 15.68 -79.07
N GLN A 849 2.05 15.83 -79.93
CA GLN A 849 1.69 14.88 -80.99
C GLN A 849 2.42 15.27 -82.27
#